data_AF-A0A3M0KZY6-F1
#
_entry.id   AF-A0A3M0KZY6-F1
#
_cell.length_a   1.000
_cell.length_b   1.000
_cell.length_c   1.000
_cell.angle_alpha   90.00
_cell.angle_beta   90.00
_cell.angle_gamma   90.00
#
_symmetry.space_group_name_H-M   'P 1'
#
loop_
_entity.id
_entity.type
_entity.pdbx_description
1 polymer ?
#
loop_
_entity_poly.entity_id
_entity_poly.type
_entity_poly.pdbx_seq_one_letter_code
_entity_poly.pdbx_strand_id
1 'polypeptide(L)'
;MAEEELPGVLILDIGGTHGVLEDLAALLKKHFHLITMTEFLGNKEEMSKKIQSIFVFECRPSIDRELLESLPNLKVIGNSGVGVDHFDLKMISSFGVKVTNTPHAVADPTADIGMALMLASARRLVEGCHIAVSPDTKYFAVDWLGVEVTRATLGIIGMGSIGYKVAQRARAFNMRILYHNRNRRRKEEEEAVGAHYCAKMEDLLQQSDFVMLVVNLTSETHKLVGKKELGLMKPTATLINISRGAVIDQDALVEALQNKVMEGRELPWLLVNEIGGIHGILHSHVPFLKKHFHLITMKEFLENRKDVGKKVQAVYLWWHKPIIDKELLQSLPNLKVIANSGVGMDHLDLKLVARFGVKMANAPRAVSSTTADTGMALLLASARRLVEVHNISISPSMEYCEADILGVKVAGATLGIIGMGSIGYKIALRAKAFEMNILYHNRTQRKVQEEQAVGATYCEKIDSLLQQADFVMLVVSLTPQTYKLIRKRELELMKPTATLINISRGCTQRHSYSTPGAVVDQEALVAALQTGVIRAAALDVTSPEPLPRLPSLFISWEGWGMEGQELPYVLVDCIGERLGVYEDHVGFLKKRFHLITMKEYLENKTFLSKKIRAIYMWYHKPAINEELLQSLPNLKVVASSGVGIDHLDLKLFSSYGVKVSNTPFIVSTDTADMGMALLLASSRRLVEGHEMAVSPDTEYFPADWLGVEVSGATLGIVGMGTIGYKVAERAKAFEMKILYHNRNQRKKEEESAVGAVYCKKIDDLLQQSDFVLLAVSLTPQTHKLIGKRELELMKPTTTLINISRGLTVDQDALVEALQNKVIKAAALDVTYPEPLPRDHPLLKLKNVIITPHVGSATKETRWVMMEEMAESIEAGLAGLPVPREVLP
;
A
#
# COMPACT_ATOMS: atom_id res chain seq x y z
N MET A 1 -58.28 14.14 2.67
CA MET A 1 -59.21 13.11 3.17
C MET A 1 -59.42 13.41 4.65
N ALA A 2 -60.66 13.32 5.14
CA ALA A 2 -60.91 13.41 6.58
C ALA A 2 -60.14 12.27 7.30
N GLU A 3 -59.73 12.47 8.55
CA GLU A 3 -58.98 11.48 9.35
C GLU A 3 -59.67 10.10 9.43
N GLU A 4 -60.97 10.00 9.13
CA GLU A 4 -61.76 8.76 9.18
C GLU A 4 -61.56 7.81 7.99
N GLU A 5 -60.81 8.16 6.93
CA GLU A 5 -60.64 7.31 5.73
C GLU A 5 -59.24 6.70 5.53
N LEU A 6 -58.26 6.99 6.40
CA LEU A 6 -56.89 6.46 6.23
C LEU A 6 -56.79 4.97 6.62
N PRO A 7 -56.08 4.13 5.86
CA PRO A 7 -55.89 2.72 6.21
C PRO A 7 -55.08 2.59 7.51
N GLY A 8 -55.49 1.65 8.37
CA GLY A 8 -54.80 1.35 9.62
C GLY A 8 -53.45 0.66 9.38
N VAL A 9 -52.41 1.15 10.04
CA VAL A 9 -51.08 0.52 10.09
C VAL A 9 -50.72 0.16 11.52
N LEU A 10 -50.39 -1.11 11.75
CA LEU A 10 -49.88 -1.58 13.02
C LEU A 10 -48.37 -1.35 13.10
N ILE A 11 -47.93 -0.70 14.17
CA ILE A 11 -46.52 -0.51 14.54
C ILE A 11 -46.29 -1.05 15.95
N LEU A 12 -45.04 -1.32 16.32
CA LEU A 12 -44.73 -1.72 17.70
C LEU A 12 -45.11 -0.60 18.67
N ASP A 13 -44.46 0.55 18.54
CA ASP A 13 -44.67 1.74 19.36
C ASP A 13 -44.13 2.99 18.63
N ILE A 14 -44.34 4.19 19.19
CA ILE A 14 -43.70 5.44 18.75
C ILE A 14 -42.64 5.84 19.79
N GLY A 15 -41.39 5.99 19.33
CA GLY A 15 -40.25 6.25 20.21
C GLY A 15 -39.81 5.03 21.03
N GLY A 16 -38.94 5.25 22.01
CA GLY A 16 -38.32 4.17 22.79
C GLY A 16 -37.34 3.31 21.97
N THR A 17 -36.92 2.18 22.54
CA THR A 17 -35.83 1.37 21.99
C THR A 17 -36.14 0.74 20.63
N HIS A 18 -37.39 0.33 20.39
CA HIS A 18 -37.79 -0.41 19.19
C HIS A 18 -38.98 0.20 18.45
N GLY A 19 -39.47 1.36 18.91
CA GLY A 19 -40.58 2.04 18.26
C GLY A 19 -40.11 2.85 17.05
N VAL A 20 -41.07 3.24 16.23
CA VAL A 20 -40.85 4.13 15.09
C VAL A 20 -40.48 5.52 15.61
N LEU A 21 -39.42 6.12 15.06
CA LEU A 21 -38.98 7.47 15.43
C LEU A 21 -40.10 8.50 15.25
N GLU A 22 -40.16 9.51 16.13
CA GLU A 22 -41.26 10.50 16.14
C GLU A 22 -41.47 11.20 14.80
N ASP A 23 -40.39 11.63 14.14
CA ASP A 23 -40.45 12.29 12.83
C ASP A 23 -40.96 11.35 11.72
N LEU A 24 -40.58 10.06 11.78
CA LEU A 24 -41.07 9.04 10.84
C LEU A 24 -42.52 8.70 11.12
N ALA A 25 -42.92 8.63 12.39
CA ALA A 25 -44.32 8.45 12.78
C ALA A 25 -45.17 9.63 12.30
N ALA A 26 -44.66 10.87 12.38
CA ALA A 26 -45.32 12.05 11.84
C ALA A 26 -45.49 11.98 10.31
N LEU A 27 -44.52 11.40 9.59
CA LEU A 27 -44.65 11.12 8.15
C LEU A 27 -45.70 10.03 7.88
N LEU A 28 -45.67 8.92 8.62
CA LEU A 28 -46.65 7.83 8.48
C LEU A 28 -48.08 8.32 8.75
N LYS A 29 -48.28 9.21 9.74
CA LYS A 29 -49.58 9.80 10.10
C LYS A 29 -50.22 10.59 8.95
N LYS A 30 -49.44 11.06 7.97
CA LYS A 30 -49.97 11.72 6.77
C LYS A 30 -50.64 10.76 5.79
N HIS A 31 -50.35 9.46 5.91
CA HIS A 31 -50.76 8.43 4.94
C HIS A 31 -51.56 7.30 5.58
N PHE A 32 -51.45 7.10 6.89
CA PHE A 32 -52.02 5.98 7.62
C PHE A 32 -52.59 6.43 8.97
N HIS A 33 -53.58 5.70 9.46
CA HIS A 33 -53.96 5.75 10.87
C HIS A 33 -53.03 4.82 11.65
N LEU A 34 -52.13 5.37 12.46
CA LEU A 34 -51.17 4.58 13.25
C LEU A 34 -51.87 3.94 14.43
N ILE A 35 -51.66 2.64 14.60
CA ILE A 35 -52.11 1.86 15.75
C ILE A 35 -50.87 1.21 16.36
N THR A 36 -50.58 1.50 17.61
CA THR A 36 -49.49 0.85 18.37
C THR A 36 -49.89 -0.55 18.83
N MET A 37 -48.92 -1.41 19.16
CA MET A 37 -49.23 -2.72 19.73
C MET A 37 -49.97 -2.59 21.06
N THR A 38 -49.70 -1.57 21.85
CA THR A 38 -50.41 -1.29 23.11
C THR A 38 -51.88 -0.98 22.85
N GLU A 39 -52.19 -0.10 21.89
CA GLU A 39 -53.57 0.21 21.51
C GLU A 39 -54.29 -1.01 20.91
N PHE A 40 -53.60 -1.78 20.07
CA PHE A 40 -54.13 -3.02 19.51
C PHE A 40 -54.49 -4.04 20.60
N LEU A 41 -53.61 -4.27 21.57
CA LEU A 41 -53.86 -5.21 22.66
C LEU A 41 -54.95 -4.72 23.63
N GLY A 42 -55.08 -3.40 23.80
CA GLY A 42 -56.13 -2.81 24.64
C GLY A 42 -57.55 -2.96 24.09
N ASN A 43 -57.72 -3.09 22.77
CA ASN A 43 -59.02 -3.29 22.12
C ASN A 43 -58.90 -4.14 20.84
N LYS A 44 -58.49 -5.41 21.01
CA LYS A 44 -58.16 -6.33 19.91
C LYS A 44 -59.32 -6.55 18.93
N GLU A 45 -60.55 -6.62 19.41
CA GLU A 45 -61.73 -6.93 18.59
C GLU A 45 -62.10 -5.80 17.62
N GLU A 46 -61.97 -4.53 18.05
CA GLU A 46 -62.22 -3.37 17.19
C GLU A 46 -61.03 -3.10 16.27
N MET A 47 -59.81 -3.11 16.81
CA MET A 47 -58.62 -2.69 16.08
C MET A 47 -58.22 -3.68 14.98
N SER A 48 -58.41 -4.99 15.20
CA SER A 48 -58.14 -6.04 14.21
C SER A 48 -58.83 -5.81 12.85
N LYS A 49 -60.04 -5.22 12.87
CA LYS A 49 -60.83 -4.92 11.66
C LYS A 49 -60.30 -3.70 10.91
N LYS A 50 -59.62 -2.77 11.60
CA LYS A 50 -59.10 -1.52 11.05
C LYS A 50 -57.69 -1.65 10.44
N ILE A 51 -56.90 -2.62 10.93
CA ILE A 51 -55.52 -2.85 10.49
C ILE A 51 -55.50 -3.54 9.12
N GLN A 52 -54.91 -2.88 8.13
CA GLN A 52 -54.71 -3.42 6.77
C GLN A 52 -53.24 -3.64 6.44
N SER A 53 -52.33 -3.08 7.25
CA SER A 53 -50.89 -3.21 7.06
C SER A 53 -50.15 -3.28 8.39
N ILE A 54 -48.98 -3.92 8.38
CA ILE A 54 -48.02 -3.86 9.49
C ILE A 54 -46.75 -3.18 8.97
N PHE A 55 -46.25 -2.20 9.71
CA PHE A 55 -44.95 -1.60 9.46
C PHE A 55 -43.93 -2.17 10.45
N VAL A 56 -43.03 -2.99 9.92
CA VAL A 56 -41.98 -3.65 10.68
C VAL A 56 -40.75 -2.76 10.68
N PHE A 57 -40.40 -2.27 11.86
CA PHE A 57 -39.21 -1.45 12.13
C PHE A 57 -38.29 -2.24 13.07
N GLU A 58 -37.00 -2.34 12.74
CA GLU A 58 -36.03 -3.14 13.50
C GLU A 58 -36.48 -4.58 13.81
N CYS A 59 -37.08 -5.26 12.81
CA CYS A 59 -37.63 -6.62 12.93
C CYS A 59 -38.78 -6.74 13.97
N ARG A 60 -39.43 -5.63 14.33
CA ARG A 60 -40.58 -5.59 15.25
C ARG A 60 -41.80 -4.89 14.63
N PRO A 61 -43.05 -5.29 14.99
CA PRO A 61 -43.38 -6.42 15.84
C PRO A 61 -43.02 -7.77 15.19
N SER A 62 -42.84 -8.81 16.01
CA SER A 62 -42.62 -10.17 15.51
C SER A 62 -43.88 -10.68 14.81
N ILE A 63 -43.71 -11.28 13.63
CA ILE A 63 -44.81 -11.81 12.84
C ILE A 63 -44.91 -13.31 13.05
N ASP A 64 -45.85 -13.73 13.87
CA ASP A 64 -46.18 -15.13 14.10
C ASP A 64 -47.58 -15.46 13.57
N ARG A 65 -47.94 -16.75 13.68
CA ARG A 65 -49.24 -17.24 13.22
C ARG A 65 -50.40 -16.59 14.00
N GLU A 66 -50.25 -16.40 15.32
CA GLU A 66 -51.31 -15.84 16.16
C GLU A 66 -51.65 -14.40 15.75
N LEU A 67 -50.62 -13.58 15.50
CA LEU A 67 -50.82 -12.21 15.05
C LEU A 67 -51.53 -12.18 13.69
N LEU A 68 -51.14 -13.02 12.74
CA LEU A 68 -51.80 -13.07 11.42
C LEU A 68 -53.26 -13.54 11.52
N GLU A 69 -53.54 -14.57 12.33
CA GLU A 69 -54.92 -15.04 12.58
C GLU A 69 -55.79 -13.96 13.21
N SER A 70 -55.19 -13.06 14.00
CA SER A 70 -55.92 -11.96 14.63
C SER A 70 -56.20 -10.75 13.72
N LEU A 71 -55.69 -10.72 12.49
CA LEU A 71 -55.78 -9.57 11.58
C LEU A 71 -56.45 -9.96 10.25
N PRO A 72 -57.78 -10.12 10.21
CA PRO A 72 -58.50 -10.68 9.06
C PRO A 72 -58.44 -9.81 7.79
N ASN A 73 -58.16 -8.51 7.94
CA ASN A 73 -58.08 -7.55 6.83
C ASN A 73 -56.63 -7.20 6.42
N LEU A 74 -55.63 -7.89 6.98
CA LEU A 74 -54.23 -7.64 6.68
C LEU A 74 -53.91 -7.98 5.22
N LYS A 75 -53.29 -7.03 4.51
CA LYS A 75 -52.92 -7.18 3.10
C LYS A 75 -51.42 -7.15 2.88
N VAL A 76 -50.70 -6.31 3.63
CA VAL A 76 -49.29 -6.00 3.38
C VAL A 76 -48.51 -5.88 4.68
N ILE A 77 -47.29 -6.43 4.68
CA ILE A 77 -46.27 -6.18 5.70
C ILE A 77 -45.13 -5.41 5.03
N GLY A 78 -44.90 -4.19 5.50
CA GLY A 78 -43.80 -3.35 5.06
C GLY A 78 -42.60 -3.50 5.98
N ASN A 79 -41.48 -4.01 5.48
CA ASN A 79 -40.25 -4.19 6.24
C ASN A 79 -39.26 -3.06 5.94
N SER A 80 -38.78 -2.37 6.99
CA SER A 80 -37.83 -1.28 6.90
C SER A 80 -36.36 -1.74 6.73
N GLY A 81 -36.11 -2.69 5.82
CA GLY A 81 -34.77 -3.25 5.57
C GLY A 81 -34.71 -4.12 4.31
N VAL A 82 -33.53 -4.69 4.02
CA VAL A 82 -33.35 -5.61 2.87
C VAL A 82 -33.63 -7.06 3.26
N GLY A 83 -33.11 -7.49 4.41
CA GLY A 83 -33.21 -8.84 4.93
C GLY A 83 -34.63 -9.18 5.38
N VAL A 84 -35.08 -10.38 5.03
CA VAL A 84 -36.40 -10.95 5.38
C VAL A 84 -36.23 -12.27 6.15
N ASP A 85 -35.04 -12.49 6.71
CA ASP A 85 -34.63 -13.70 7.44
C ASP A 85 -35.41 -13.92 8.75
N HIS A 86 -35.99 -12.84 9.31
CA HIS A 86 -36.86 -12.89 10.49
C HIS A 86 -38.32 -13.22 10.15
N PHE A 87 -38.67 -13.37 8.87
CA PHE A 87 -40.01 -13.76 8.43
C PHE A 87 -40.05 -15.21 7.98
N ASP A 88 -41.09 -15.93 8.42
CA ASP A 88 -41.53 -17.14 7.72
C ASP A 88 -42.40 -16.73 6.52
N LEU A 89 -41.75 -16.49 5.38
CA LEU A 89 -42.42 -16.07 4.15
C LEU A 89 -43.44 -17.10 3.64
N LYS A 90 -43.21 -18.40 3.90
CA LYS A 90 -44.16 -19.45 3.49
C LYS A 90 -45.43 -19.36 4.33
N MET A 91 -45.27 -19.16 5.63
CA MET A 91 -46.37 -18.97 6.57
C MET A 91 -47.13 -17.69 6.24
N ILE A 92 -46.47 -16.53 6.11
CA ILE A 92 -47.13 -15.26 5.76
C ILE A 92 -47.89 -15.36 4.43
N SER A 93 -47.28 -15.97 3.41
CA SER A 93 -47.92 -16.15 2.11
C SER A 93 -49.16 -17.04 2.16
N SER A 94 -49.24 -17.99 3.11
CA SER A 94 -50.42 -18.86 3.28
C SER A 94 -51.67 -18.10 3.77
N PHE A 95 -51.47 -16.92 4.37
CA PHE A 95 -52.54 -15.98 4.74
C PHE A 95 -52.89 -14.99 3.60
N GLY A 96 -52.27 -15.10 2.43
CA GLY A 96 -52.48 -14.18 1.31
C GLY A 96 -51.86 -12.78 1.50
N VAL A 97 -51.03 -12.61 2.54
CA VAL A 97 -50.39 -11.34 2.89
C VAL A 97 -49.10 -11.17 2.09
N LYS A 98 -48.89 -9.97 1.53
CA LYS A 98 -47.67 -9.64 0.78
C LYS A 98 -46.62 -9.02 1.70
N VAL A 99 -45.35 -9.37 1.48
CA VAL A 99 -44.22 -8.73 2.16
C VAL A 99 -43.47 -7.84 1.18
N THR A 100 -43.18 -6.60 1.60
CA THR A 100 -42.35 -5.65 0.85
C THR A 100 -41.14 -5.23 1.66
N ASN A 101 -40.05 -4.88 0.99
CA ASN A 101 -38.78 -4.49 1.62
C ASN A 101 -38.16 -3.28 0.88
N THR A 102 -37.04 -2.74 1.38
CA THR A 102 -36.43 -1.50 0.86
C THR A 102 -35.00 -1.71 0.33
N PRO A 103 -34.79 -2.49 -0.75
CA PRO A 103 -33.47 -2.94 -1.18
C PRO A 103 -32.54 -1.83 -1.71
N HIS A 104 -33.11 -0.73 -2.21
CA HIS A 104 -32.34 0.37 -2.79
C HIS A 104 -32.08 1.51 -1.80
N ALA A 105 -33.03 1.76 -0.89
CA ALA A 105 -32.98 2.90 0.04
C ALA A 105 -31.80 2.84 1.03
N VAL A 106 -31.28 1.63 1.30
CA VAL A 106 -30.17 1.45 2.23
C VAL A 106 -28.83 1.23 1.52
N ALA A 107 -28.78 1.25 0.18
CA ALA A 107 -27.60 0.80 -0.55
C ALA A 107 -26.36 1.67 -0.28
N ASP A 108 -26.51 2.98 -0.44
CA ASP A 108 -25.46 3.97 -0.21
C ASP A 108 -25.03 4.04 1.26
N PRO A 109 -25.93 4.22 2.26
CA PRO A 109 -25.51 4.24 3.66
C PRO A 109 -24.92 2.88 4.11
N THR A 110 -25.32 1.74 3.54
CA THR A 110 -24.64 0.46 3.86
C THR A 110 -23.25 0.36 3.24
N ALA A 111 -23.07 0.87 2.01
CA ALA A 111 -21.75 0.92 1.39
C ALA A 111 -20.80 1.88 2.13
N ASP A 112 -21.31 3.02 2.58
CA ASP A 112 -20.55 4.03 3.32
C ASP A 112 -20.00 3.47 4.64
N ILE A 113 -20.77 2.68 5.39
CA ILE A 113 -20.27 2.05 6.63
C ILE A 113 -19.24 0.96 6.32
N GLY A 114 -19.42 0.21 5.22
CA GLY A 114 -18.42 -0.76 4.77
C GLY A 114 -17.08 -0.11 4.47
N MET A 115 -17.09 1.01 3.75
CA MET A 115 -15.88 1.80 3.50
C MET A 115 -15.32 2.41 4.79
N ALA A 116 -16.18 2.91 5.69
CA ALA A 116 -15.77 3.46 6.97
C ALA A 116 -15.04 2.42 7.83
N LEU A 117 -15.60 1.21 7.98
CA LEU A 117 -14.98 0.11 8.73
C LEU A 117 -13.65 -0.33 8.10
N MET A 118 -13.58 -0.42 6.77
CA MET A 118 -12.36 -0.77 6.07
C MET A 118 -11.27 0.27 6.29
N LEU A 119 -11.58 1.56 6.10
CA LEU A 119 -10.63 2.65 6.29
C LEU A 119 -10.23 2.80 7.76
N ALA A 120 -11.17 2.73 8.69
CA ALA A 120 -10.89 2.79 10.11
C ALA A 120 -9.97 1.65 10.55
N SER A 121 -10.16 0.43 10.03
CA SER A 121 -9.27 -0.70 10.31
C SER A 121 -7.89 -0.50 9.67
N ALA A 122 -7.84 -0.09 8.39
CA ALA A 122 -6.58 0.13 7.68
C ALA A 122 -5.74 1.26 8.29
N ARG A 123 -6.41 2.32 8.77
CA ARG A 123 -5.78 3.50 9.39
C ARG A 123 -5.72 3.44 10.92
N ARG A 124 -6.21 2.34 11.51
CA ARG A 124 -6.28 2.09 12.95
C ARG A 124 -6.99 3.21 13.72
N LEU A 125 -8.00 3.82 13.10
CA LEU A 125 -8.63 5.06 13.56
C LEU A 125 -9.11 4.99 15.02
N VAL A 126 -9.71 3.87 15.41
CA VAL A 126 -10.27 3.68 16.76
C VAL A 126 -9.17 3.63 17.80
N GLU A 127 -8.13 2.81 17.59
CA GLU A 127 -7.03 2.74 18.55
C GLU A 127 -6.25 4.06 18.61
N GLY A 128 -6.20 4.80 17.50
CA GLY A 128 -5.62 6.14 17.44
C GLY A 128 -6.39 7.12 18.29
N CYS A 129 -7.72 7.07 18.22
CA CYS A 129 -8.59 7.89 19.05
C CYS A 129 -8.35 7.63 20.53
N HIS A 130 -8.34 6.36 20.94
CA HIS A 130 -8.06 5.98 22.33
C HIS A 130 -6.66 6.45 22.79
N ILE A 131 -5.63 6.30 21.94
CA ILE A 131 -4.29 6.81 22.25
C ILE A 131 -4.28 8.33 22.36
N ALA A 132 -4.92 9.04 21.42
CA ALA A 132 -4.91 10.49 21.39
C ALA A 132 -5.54 11.12 22.63
N VAL A 133 -6.59 10.50 23.18
CA VAL A 133 -7.31 10.98 24.37
C VAL A 133 -6.83 10.37 25.69
N SER A 134 -6.00 9.33 25.65
CA SER A 134 -5.52 8.67 26.87
C SER A 134 -4.81 9.65 27.82
N PRO A 135 -5.08 9.55 29.14
CA PRO A 135 -4.39 10.36 30.15
C PRO A 135 -2.89 10.03 30.23
N ASP A 136 -2.49 8.83 29.81
CA ASP A 136 -1.09 8.37 29.85
C ASP A 136 -0.28 8.81 28.63
N THR A 137 -0.94 9.37 27.61
CA THR A 137 -0.29 9.79 26.37
C THR A 137 0.54 11.05 26.59
N LYS A 138 1.86 10.87 26.61
CA LYS A 138 2.86 11.94 26.70
C LYS A 138 3.47 12.32 25.35
N TYR A 139 3.37 11.43 24.37
CA TYR A 139 3.87 11.57 22.99
C TYR A 139 3.12 10.57 22.10
N PHE A 140 3.07 10.84 20.80
CA PHE A 140 2.53 9.89 19.82
C PHE A 140 3.61 8.89 19.40
N ALA A 141 3.32 7.59 19.52
CA ALA A 141 4.28 6.52 19.24
C ALA A 141 4.48 6.32 17.72
N VAL A 142 5.72 6.04 17.31
CA VAL A 142 6.11 5.94 15.89
C VAL A 142 5.83 4.57 15.27
N ASP A 143 5.76 3.51 16.06
CA ASP A 143 5.56 2.11 15.66
C ASP A 143 4.10 1.77 15.30
N TRP A 144 3.24 2.77 15.32
CA TRP A 144 1.81 2.61 15.11
C TRP A 144 1.42 2.88 13.64
N LEU A 145 1.83 1.98 12.75
CA LEU A 145 1.62 2.10 11.30
C LEU A 145 0.33 1.41 10.85
N GLY A 146 -0.45 2.11 10.02
CA GLY A 146 -1.55 1.56 9.24
C GLY A 146 -1.08 0.88 7.95
N VAL A 147 -2.04 0.48 7.14
CA VAL A 147 -1.85 -0.14 5.83
C VAL A 147 -2.39 0.80 4.75
N GLU A 148 -1.63 0.97 3.67
CA GLU A 148 -2.10 1.68 2.48
C GLU A 148 -3.25 0.89 1.81
N VAL A 149 -4.39 1.54 1.55
CA VAL A 149 -5.51 0.91 0.82
C VAL A 149 -5.36 1.05 -0.69
N THR A 150 -4.61 2.06 -1.14
CA THR A 150 -4.36 2.28 -2.56
C THR A 150 -3.57 1.12 -3.15
N ARG A 151 -4.02 0.60 -4.31
CA ARG A 151 -3.51 -0.62 -4.96
C ARG A 151 -3.72 -1.93 -4.20
N ALA A 152 -4.24 -1.89 -2.97
CA ALA A 152 -4.65 -3.09 -2.24
C ALA A 152 -5.81 -3.79 -2.96
N THR A 153 -5.95 -5.08 -2.72
CA THR A 153 -7.01 -5.90 -3.33
C THR A 153 -8.21 -6.01 -2.39
N LEU A 154 -9.37 -5.50 -2.81
CA LEU A 154 -10.65 -5.68 -2.15
C LEU A 154 -11.42 -6.84 -2.78
N GLY A 155 -11.69 -7.87 -1.99
CA GLY A 155 -12.56 -8.99 -2.35
C GLY A 155 -13.97 -8.80 -1.81
N ILE A 156 -14.98 -8.69 -2.67
CA ILE A 156 -16.38 -8.52 -2.29
C ILE A 156 -17.11 -9.86 -2.45
N ILE A 157 -17.62 -10.43 -1.35
CA ILE A 157 -18.50 -11.60 -1.39
C ILE A 157 -19.93 -11.08 -1.33
N GLY A 158 -20.67 -11.19 -2.44
CA GLY A 158 -22.03 -10.63 -2.56
C GLY A 158 -22.11 -9.23 -3.19
N MET A 159 -21.63 -9.06 -4.41
CA MET A 159 -21.77 -7.83 -5.20
C MET A 159 -23.19 -7.62 -5.75
N GLY A 160 -24.19 -7.51 -4.86
CA GLY A 160 -25.54 -7.03 -5.15
C GLY A 160 -25.59 -5.50 -5.29
N SER A 161 -26.73 -4.86 -4.98
CA SER A 161 -26.83 -3.38 -5.03
C SER A 161 -25.83 -2.69 -4.10
N ILE A 162 -25.72 -3.16 -2.84
CA ILE A 162 -24.77 -2.63 -1.85
C ILE A 162 -23.33 -2.87 -2.29
N GLY A 163 -22.98 -4.13 -2.63
CA GLY A 163 -21.61 -4.46 -3.00
C GLY A 163 -21.14 -3.75 -4.28
N TYR A 164 -22.05 -3.44 -5.21
CA TYR A 164 -21.73 -2.60 -6.36
C TYR A 164 -21.39 -1.16 -5.96
N LYS A 165 -22.16 -0.56 -5.03
CA LYS A 165 -21.88 0.77 -4.47
C LYS A 165 -20.56 0.81 -3.68
N VAL A 166 -20.18 -0.29 -3.02
CA VAL A 166 -18.84 -0.48 -2.42
C VAL A 166 -17.76 -0.49 -3.51
N ALA A 167 -17.93 -1.27 -4.58
CA ALA A 167 -16.96 -1.35 -5.68
C ALA A 167 -16.74 0.02 -6.35
N GLN A 168 -17.82 0.78 -6.57
CA GLN A 168 -17.76 2.14 -7.12
C GLN A 168 -16.89 3.06 -6.25
N ARG A 169 -17.05 3.01 -4.93
CA ARG A 169 -16.22 3.78 -3.97
C ARG A 169 -14.78 3.31 -3.98
N ALA A 170 -14.55 1.99 -3.86
CA ALA A 170 -13.22 1.39 -3.84
C ALA A 170 -12.38 1.72 -5.09
N ARG A 171 -13.02 1.89 -6.25
CA ARG A 171 -12.35 2.31 -7.48
C ARG A 171 -11.69 3.69 -7.35
N ALA A 172 -12.29 4.64 -6.63
CA ALA A 172 -11.72 5.97 -6.42
C ALA A 172 -10.52 5.96 -5.45
N PHE A 173 -10.38 4.91 -4.64
CA PHE A 173 -9.18 4.61 -3.87
C PHE A 173 -8.14 3.83 -4.69
N ASN A 174 -8.35 3.64 -5.99
CA ASN A 174 -7.46 2.91 -6.89
C ASN A 174 -7.14 1.49 -6.39
N MET A 175 -8.14 0.83 -5.79
CA MET A 175 -8.05 -0.56 -5.34
C MET A 175 -8.23 -1.53 -6.52
N ARG A 176 -7.62 -2.71 -6.41
CA ARG A 176 -7.98 -3.84 -7.28
C ARG A 176 -9.23 -4.51 -6.71
N ILE A 177 -10.31 -4.58 -7.49
CA ILE A 177 -11.57 -5.13 -7.00
C ILE A 177 -11.77 -6.54 -7.58
N LEU A 178 -11.94 -7.51 -6.69
CA LEU A 178 -12.38 -8.87 -6.98
C LEU A 178 -13.76 -9.07 -6.38
N TYR A 179 -14.62 -9.88 -7.01
CA TYR A 179 -15.88 -10.23 -6.39
C TYR A 179 -16.33 -11.65 -6.70
N HIS A 180 -17.11 -12.22 -5.77
CA HIS A 180 -17.75 -13.52 -5.93
C HIS A 180 -19.25 -13.42 -5.66
N ASN A 181 -20.03 -13.94 -6.60
CA ASN A 181 -21.48 -14.08 -6.55
C ASN A 181 -21.89 -15.45 -7.10
N ARG A 182 -23.05 -15.94 -6.67
CA ARG A 182 -23.71 -17.09 -7.31
C ARG A 182 -23.98 -16.82 -8.78
N ASN A 183 -24.54 -15.65 -9.08
CA ASN A 183 -24.78 -15.18 -10.43
C ASN A 183 -23.83 -14.03 -10.75
N ARG A 184 -23.04 -14.19 -11.82
CA ARG A 184 -22.17 -13.14 -12.34
C ARG A 184 -23.00 -11.93 -12.75
N ARG A 185 -22.49 -10.72 -12.49
CA ARG A 185 -23.11 -9.48 -12.95
C ARG A 185 -22.95 -9.32 -14.46
N ARG A 186 -23.61 -8.31 -15.01
CA ARG A 186 -23.41 -7.97 -16.43
C ARG A 186 -22.01 -7.40 -16.62
N LYS A 187 -21.41 -7.67 -17.78
CA LYS A 187 -20.03 -7.27 -18.07
C LYS A 187 -19.86 -5.75 -18.05
N GLU A 188 -20.87 -5.00 -18.48
CA GLU A 188 -20.83 -3.53 -18.46
C GLU A 188 -20.78 -2.99 -17.02
N GLU A 189 -21.49 -3.63 -16.09
CA GLU A 189 -21.44 -3.26 -14.67
C GLU A 189 -20.07 -3.56 -14.07
N GLU A 190 -19.46 -4.70 -14.41
CA GLU A 190 -18.10 -5.05 -13.98
C GLU A 190 -17.07 -4.02 -14.45
N GLU A 191 -17.11 -3.67 -15.75
CA GLU A 191 -16.21 -2.70 -16.36
C GLU A 191 -16.41 -1.29 -15.78
N ALA A 192 -17.65 -0.89 -15.47
CA ALA A 192 -17.99 0.40 -14.88
C ALA A 192 -17.36 0.62 -13.49
N VAL A 193 -17.11 -0.44 -12.72
CA VAL A 193 -16.43 -0.35 -11.41
C VAL A 193 -15.03 -0.96 -11.41
N GLY A 194 -14.55 -1.52 -12.53
CA GLY A 194 -13.26 -2.20 -12.62
C GLY A 194 -13.17 -3.48 -11.78
N ALA A 195 -14.31 -4.13 -11.52
CA ALA A 195 -14.38 -5.34 -10.71
C ALA A 195 -14.15 -6.60 -11.55
N HIS A 196 -13.43 -7.57 -11.00
CA HIS A 196 -13.15 -8.84 -11.66
C HIS A 196 -13.89 -9.98 -10.97
N TYR A 197 -14.67 -10.73 -11.74
CA TYR A 197 -15.39 -11.89 -11.22
C TYR A 197 -14.46 -13.06 -10.91
N CYS A 198 -14.59 -13.61 -9.71
CA CYS A 198 -13.98 -14.87 -9.28
C CYS A 198 -15.04 -15.97 -9.29
N ALA A 199 -14.87 -16.98 -10.15
CA ALA A 199 -15.79 -18.12 -10.22
C ALA A 199 -15.79 -18.94 -8.92
N LYS A 200 -14.65 -19.02 -8.24
CA LYS A 200 -14.50 -19.65 -6.93
C LYS A 200 -14.23 -18.60 -5.85
N MET A 201 -14.88 -18.76 -4.71
CA MET A 201 -14.69 -17.86 -3.56
C MET A 201 -13.25 -17.97 -3.02
N GLU A 202 -12.64 -19.15 -3.09
CA GLU A 202 -11.28 -19.40 -2.64
C GLU A 202 -10.23 -18.54 -3.37
N ASP A 203 -10.40 -18.35 -4.68
CA ASP A 203 -9.50 -17.53 -5.49
C ASP A 203 -9.53 -16.05 -5.05
N LEU A 204 -10.71 -15.57 -4.64
CA LEU A 204 -10.90 -14.23 -4.09
C LEU A 204 -10.22 -14.11 -2.73
N LEU A 205 -10.46 -15.06 -1.81
CA LEU A 205 -9.92 -15.03 -0.45
C LEU A 205 -8.38 -15.02 -0.44
N GLN A 206 -7.74 -15.82 -1.30
CA GLN A 206 -6.28 -15.92 -1.37
C GLN A 206 -5.61 -14.65 -1.93
N GLN A 207 -6.31 -13.87 -2.76
CA GLN A 207 -5.76 -12.69 -3.43
C GLN A 207 -6.06 -11.38 -2.70
N SER A 208 -7.05 -11.37 -1.81
CA SER A 208 -7.57 -10.14 -1.20
C SER A 208 -6.76 -9.72 0.02
N ASP A 209 -6.51 -8.42 0.14
CA ASP A 209 -5.96 -7.76 1.34
C ASP A 209 -7.09 -7.32 2.28
N PHE A 210 -8.25 -7.01 1.69
CA PHE A 210 -9.50 -6.73 2.40
C PHE A 210 -10.59 -7.63 1.84
N VAL A 211 -11.34 -8.34 2.69
CA VAL A 211 -12.49 -9.15 2.28
C VAL A 211 -13.74 -8.54 2.90
N MET A 212 -14.71 -8.15 2.07
CA MET A 212 -15.97 -7.56 2.53
C MET A 212 -17.15 -8.49 2.24
N LEU A 213 -17.91 -8.80 3.30
CA LEU A 213 -19.11 -9.63 3.22
C LEU A 213 -20.35 -8.76 3.04
N VAL A 214 -21.06 -8.99 1.93
CA VAL A 214 -22.26 -8.24 1.52
C VAL A 214 -23.34 -9.21 1.03
N VAL A 215 -23.70 -10.18 1.87
CA VAL A 215 -24.68 -11.23 1.56
C VAL A 215 -25.85 -11.23 2.54
N ASN A 216 -27.02 -11.63 2.05
CA ASN A 216 -28.17 -11.88 2.91
C ASN A 216 -27.95 -13.14 3.75
N LEU A 217 -28.48 -13.16 4.97
CA LEU A 217 -28.52 -14.37 5.78
C LEU A 217 -29.60 -15.31 5.24
N THR A 218 -29.20 -16.53 4.93
CA THR A 218 -30.02 -17.63 4.44
C THR A 218 -29.46 -18.93 5.01
N SER A 219 -30.17 -20.05 4.86
CA SER A 219 -29.63 -21.37 5.22
C SER A 219 -28.30 -21.68 4.51
N GLU A 220 -28.13 -21.21 3.27
CA GLU A 220 -26.92 -21.43 2.47
C GLU A 220 -25.75 -20.48 2.80
N THR A 221 -26.04 -19.33 3.42
CA THR A 221 -25.02 -18.33 3.79
C THR A 221 -24.74 -18.28 5.29
N HIS A 222 -25.48 -19.05 6.08
CA HIS A 222 -25.21 -19.24 7.49
C HIS A 222 -23.84 -19.92 7.68
N LYS A 223 -22.95 -19.29 8.47
CA LYS A 223 -21.55 -19.69 8.65
C LYS A 223 -20.80 -19.88 7.32
N LEU A 224 -21.11 -19.07 6.30
CA LEU A 224 -20.43 -19.06 5.00
C LEU A 224 -18.92 -18.89 5.13
N VAL A 225 -18.47 -18.04 6.06
CA VAL A 225 -17.06 -17.87 6.38
C VAL A 225 -16.74 -18.62 7.66
N GLY A 226 -16.24 -19.85 7.50
CA GLY A 226 -15.80 -20.72 8.60
C GLY A 226 -14.28 -20.87 8.67
N LYS A 227 -13.83 -21.87 9.43
CA LYS A 227 -12.40 -22.16 9.64
C LYS A 227 -11.61 -22.38 8.34
N LYS A 228 -12.23 -23.05 7.36
CA LYS A 228 -11.61 -23.30 6.04
C LYS A 228 -11.37 -21.98 5.30
N GLU A 229 -12.39 -21.15 5.18
CA GLU A 229 -12.36 -19.90 4.45
C GLU A 229 -11.41 -18.89 5.08
N LEU A 230 -11.44 -18.77 6.42
CA LEU A 230 -10.47 -17.96 7.18
C LEU A 230 -9.04 -18.44 6.96
N GLY A 231 -8.81 -19.75 6.86
CA GLY A 231 -7.49 -20.32 6.57
C GLY A 231 -6.97 -20.09 5.15
N LEU A 232 -7.84 -19.68 4.22
CA LEU A 232 -7.46 -19.32 2.84
C LEU A 232 -7.11 -17.85 2.67
N MET A 233 -7.55 -17.00 3.60
CA MET A 233 -7.22 -15.57 3.59
C MET A 233 -5.72 -15.36 3.83
N LYS A 234 -5.17 -14.25 3.30
CA LYS A 234 -3.79 -13.86 3.64
C LYS A 234 -3.69 -13.64 5.16
N PRO A 235 -2.56 -13.96 5.80
CA PRO A 235 -2.37 -13.69 7.23
C PRO A 235 -2.51 -12.21 7.59
N THR A 236 -2.25 -11.31 6.64
CA THR A 236 -2.37 -9.85 6.77
C THR A 236 -3.74 -9.32 6.33
N ALA A 237 -4.67 -10.18 5.89
CA ALA A 237 -5.95 -9.72 5.37
C ALA A 237 -6.89 -9.23 6.49
N THR A 238 -7.68 -8.22 6.16
CA THR A 238 -8.74 -7.71 7.04
C THR A 238 -10.11 -8.21 6.55
N LEU A 239 -10.91 -8.77 7.46
CA LEU A 239 -12.30 -9.15 7.19
C LEU A 239 -13.23 -8.02 7.63
N ILE A 240 -14.10 -7.54 6.73
CA ILE A 240 -15.12 -6.53 7.00
C ILE A 240 -16.49 -7.18 6.82
N ASN A 241 -17.29 -7.16 7.87
CA ASN A 241 -18.66 -7.65 7.82
C ASN A 241 -19.66 -6.50 7.85
N ILE A 242 -20.39 -6.30 6.76
CA ILE A 242 -21.58 -5.45 6.71
C ILE A 242 -22.86 -6.26 6.45
N SER A 243 -22.75 -7.58 6.61
CA SER A 243 -23.86 -8.54 6.58
C SER A 243 -24.33 -8.87 7.99
N ARG A 244 -25.29 -9.79 8.13
CA ARG A 244 -25.68 -10.33 9.46
C ARG A 244 -24.52 -11.11 10.08
N GLY A 245 -24.41 -11.06 11.41
CA GLY A 245 -23.34 -11.72 12.17
C GLY A 245 -23.24 -13.23 11.91
N ALA A 246 -24.37 -13.91 11.78
CA ALA A 246 -24.43 -15.36 11.56
C ALA A 246 -23.90 -15.84 10.19
N VAL A 247 -23.50 -14.93 9.29
CA VAL A 247 -22.79 -15.28 8.06
C VAL A 247 -21.36 -15.76 8.36
N ILE A 248 -20.79 -15.36 9.50
CA ILE A 248 -19.46 -15.78 9.94
C ILE A 248 -19.62 -16.79 11.07
N ASP A 249 -18.81 -17.85 11.04
CA ASP A 249 -18.64 -18.71 12.21
C ASP A 249 -17.78 -17.99 13.26
N GLN A 250 -18.43 -17.45 14.29
CA GLN A 250 -17.78 -16.58 15.28
C GLN A 250 -16.70 -17.30 16.08
N ASP A 251 -16.91 -18.57 16.44
CA ASP A 251 -15.91 -19.37 17.16
C ASP A 251 -14.65 -19.56 16.32
N ALA A 252 -14.82 -19.86 15.03
CA ALA A 252 -13.71 -19.99 14.09
C ALA A 252 -12.99 -18.65 13.86
N LEU A 253 -13.73 -17.53 13.85
CA LEU A 253 -13.15 -16.20 13.78
C LEU A 253 -12.33 -15.89 15.03
N VAL A 254 -12.86 -16.16 16.22
CA VAL A 254 -12.12 -15.99 17.49
C VAL A 254 -10.87 -16.85 17.51
N GLU A 255 -10.96 -18.12 17.12
CA GLU A 255 -9.78 -18.99 16.98
C GLU A 255 -8.75 -18.39 16.01
N ALA A 256 -9.20 -17.92 14.84
CA ALA A 256 -8.30 -17.30 13.85
C ALA A 256 -7.68 -15.98 14.36
N LEU A 257 -8.42 -15.19 15.15
CA LEU A 257 -7.99 -13.91 15.71
C LEU A 257 -7.10 -14.08 16.94
N GLN A 258 -7.38 -15.00 17.86
CA GLN A 258 -6.54 -15.27 19.03
C GLN A 258 -5.22 -15.92 18.63
N ASN A 259 -5.24 -16.72 17.57
CA ASN A 259 -4.03 -17.22 16.93
C ASN A 259 -3.31 -16.17 16.05
N LYS A 260 -3.65 -14.86 16.15
CA LYS A 260 -2.98 -13.75 15.40
C LYS A 260 -1.57 -13.40 15.85
N VAL A 261 -0.90 -14.29 16.56
CA VAL A 261 0.54 -14.46 16.38
C VAL A 261 0.71 -15.92 15.97
N MET A 262 1.27 -16.15 14.78
CA MET A 262 1.77 -17.46 14.38
C MET A 262 2.98 -17.84 15.27
N GLU A 263 2.75 -18.05 16.55
CA GLU A 263 3.70 -18.54 17.56
C GLU A 263 3.25 -19.87 18.17
N GLY A 264 2.15 -20.46 17.68
CA GLY A 264 1.66 -21.77 18.13
C GLY A 264 1.78 -22.91 17.11
N ARG A 265 2.25 -22.65 15.89
CA ARG A 265 2.66 -23.73 14.97
C ARG A 265 4.13 -24.01 15.22
N GLU A 266 4.48 -25.28 15.45
CA GLU A 266 5.88 -25.71 15.38
C GLU A 266 6.43 -25.22 14.02
N LEU A 267 7.38 -24.28 14.07
CA LEU A 267 7.79 -23.58 12.86
C LEU A 267 8.44 -24.62 11.93
N PRO A 268 8.12 -24.60 10.62
CA PRO A 268 8.80 -25.47 9.68
C PRO A 268 10.32 -25.24 9.76
N TRP A 269 11.10 -26.31 9.77
CA TRP A 269 12.56 -26.17 9.81
C TRP A 269 13.08 -25.80 8.42
N LEU A 270 13.86 -24.72 8.37
CA LEU A 270 14.48 -24.18 7.17
C LEU A 270 15.98 -24.37 7.24
N LEU A 271 16.51 -25.21 6.35
CA LEU A 271 17.94 -25.40 6.19
C LEU A 271 18.50 -24.32 5.27
N VAL A 272 19.48 -23.57 5.78
CA VAL A 272 20.29 -22.60 5.03
C VAL A 272 21.74 -23.07 5.01
N ASN A 273 22.55 -22.58 4.07
CA ASN A 273 23.97 -22.94 4.06
C ASN A 273 24.69 -22.45 5.33
N GLU A 274 24.68 -21.14 5.52
CA GLU A 274 25.27 -20.43 6.64
C GLU A 274 24.58 -19.06 6.77
N ILE A 275 24.82 -18.35 7.88
CA ILE A 275 24.34 -16.99 8.12
C ILE A 275 25.55 -16.06 8.05
N GLY A 276 25.49 -15.03 7.19
CA GLY A 276 26.67 -14.21 6.87
C GLY A 276 27.68 -14.99 6.02
N GLY A 277 28.84 -14.39 5.73
CA GLY A 277 29.85 -15.00 4.86
C GLY A 277 29.53 -14.95 3.36
N ILE A 278 30.42 -15.53 2.56
CA ILE A 278 30.40 -15.41 1.08
C ILE A 278 29.21 -16.19 0.47
N HIS A 279 28.77 -17.29 1.10
CA HIS A 279 27.70 -18.15 0.58
C HIS A 279 26.51 -18.30 1.53
N GLY A 280 26.38 -17.40 2.51
CA GLY A 280 25.30 -17.41 3.48
C GLY A 280 24.20 -16.42 3.19
N ILE A 281 23.07 -16.60 3.90
CA ILE A 281 22.00 -15.63 3.91
C ILE A 281 22.43 -14.35 4.61
N LEU A 282 21.94 -13.19 4.16
CA LEU A 282 22.25 -11.90 4.78
C LEU A 282 21.74 -11.86 6.24
N HIS A 283 22.53 -11.29 7.15
CA HIS A 283 22.13 -11.10 8.56
C HIS A 283 20.78 -10.38 8.69
N SER A 284 20.50 -9.41 7.82
CA SER A 284 19.23 -8.67 7.79
C SER A 284 18.01 -9.55 7.48
N HIS A 285 18.18 -10.73 6.89
CA HIS A 285 17.07 -11.65 6.59
C HIS A 285 16.72 -12.57 7.76
N VAL A 286 17.62 -12.72 8.74
CA VAL A 286 17.47 -13.69 9.84
C VAL A 286 16.25 -13.40 10.71
N PRO A 287 15.96 -12.15 11.15
CA PRO A 287 14.78 -11.88 11.97
C PRO A 287 13.48 -12.27 11.27
N PHE A 288 13.36 -11.94 9.97
CA PHE A 288 12.22 -12.32 9.16
C PHE A 288 12.09 -13.84 9.03
N LEU A 289 13.18 -14.54 8.73
CA LEU A 289 13.13 -15.99 8.57
C LEU A 289 12.83 -16.70 9.89
N LYS A 290 13.39 -16.24 11.02
CA LYS A 290 13.09 -16.80 12.36
C LYS A 290 11.64 -16.60 12.79
N LYS A 291 10.96 -15.56 12.28
CA LYS A 291 9.51 -15.36 12.49
C LYS A 291 8.64 -16.44 11.83
N HIS A 292 9.17 -17.12 10.81
CA HIS A 292 8.41 -18.06 9.97
C HIS A 292 8.96 -19.48 9.97
N PHE A 293 10.21 -19.69 10.41
CA PHE A 293 10.93 -20.95 10.34
C PHE A 293 11.84 -21.18 11.56
N HIS A 294 12.03 -22.44 11.94
CA HIS A 294 13.19 -22.83 12.73
C HIS A 294 14.41 -22.89 11.82
N LEU A 295 15.24 -21.87 11.88
CA LEU A 295 16.40 -21.74 11.00
C LEU A 295 17.54 -22.65 11.49
N ILE A 296 18.09 -23.45 10.59
CA ILE A 296 19.27 -24.26 10.85
C ILE A 296 20.29 -24.10 9.72
N THR A 297 21.56 -23.98 10.08
CA THR A 297 22.68 -23.92 9.13
C THR A 297 23.15 -25.32 8.72
N MET A 298 23.86 -25.45 7.61
CA MET A 298 24.46 -26.73 7.21
C MET A 298 25.41 -27.28 8.25
N LYS A 299 26.15 -26.41 8.96
CA LYS A 299 27.04 -26.82 10.05
C LYS A 299 26.26 -27.53 11.16
N GLU A 300 25.24 -26.88 11.70
CA GLU A 300 24.38 -27.42 12.74
C GLU A 300 23.63 -28.68 12.29
N PHE A 301 23.23 -28.73 11.02
CA PHE A 301 22.56 -29.89 10.42
C PHE A 301 23.49 -31.10 10.34
N LEU A 302 24.75 -30.92 9.92
CA LEU A 302 25.73 -32.00 9.83
C LEU A 302 26.09 -32.57 11.21
N GLU A 303 26.09 -31.73 12.25
CA GLU A 303 26.34 -32.14 13.64
C GLU A 303 25.22 -33.04 14.20
N ASN A 304 23.95 -32.85 13.78
CA ASN A 304 22.77 -33.56 14.32
C ASN A 304 21.88 -34.19 13.23
N ARG A 305 22.49 -34.74 12.18
CA ARG A 305 21.83 -35.11 10.91
C ARG A 305 20.61 -36.02 11.05
N LYS A 306 20.66 -37.02 11.94
CA LYS A 306 19.58 -38.02 12.12
C LYS A 306 18.33 -37.43 12.77
N ASP A 307 18.51 -36.52 13.72
CA ASP A 307 17.42 -35.95 14.51
C ASP A 307 16.81 -34.73 13.83
N VAL A 308 17.65 -33.90 13.22
CA VAL A 308 17.17 -32.68 12.54
C VAL A 308 16.72 -32.97 11.12
N GLY A 309 17.30 -33.94 10.41
CA GLY A 309 16.94 -34.22 9.03
C GLY A 309 15.47 -34.62 8.82
N LYS A 310 14.86 -35.26 9.82
CA LYS A 310 13.41 -35.54 9.82
C LYS A 310 12.54 -34.31 10.04
N LYS A 311 13.08 -33.23 10.61
CA LYS A 311 12.34 -31.99 10.92
C LYS A 311 12.37 -30.99 9.78
N VAL A 312 13.47 -30.95 9.01
CA VAL A 312 13.69 -30.04 7.88
C VAL A 312 12.63 -30.27 6.79
N GLN A 313 11.87 -29.21 6.52
CA GLN A 313 10.77 -29.22 5.54
C GLN A 313 11.05 -28.31 4.35
N ALA A 314 12.02 -27.40 4.49
CA ALA A 314 12.43 -26.48 3.44
C ALA A 314 13.95 -26.32 3.42
N VAL A 315 14.51 -26.14 2.22
CA VAL A 315 15.90 -25.69 2.02
C VAL A 315 15.86 -24.36 1.28
N TYR A 316 16.63 -23.39 1.75
CA TYR A 316 16.79 -22.10 1.09
C TYR A 316 18.18 -21.99 0.47
N LEU A 317 18.21 -21.82 -0.86
CA LEU A 317 19.44 -21.67 -1.62
C LEU A 317 19.81 -20.20 -1.76
N TRP A 318 21.02 -19.87 -1.33
CA TRP A 318 21.65 -18.59 -1.57
C TRP A 318 22.94 -18.81 -2.37
N TRP A 319 23.06 -18.14 -3.53
CA TRP A 319 24.29 -18.21 -4.35
C TRP A 319 24.81 -19.64 -4.57
N HIS A 320 23.90 -20.60 -4.86
CA HIS A 320 24.17 -22.02 -5.15
C HIS A 320 24.46 -22.93 -3.95
N LYS A 321 24.24 -22.45 -2.71
CA LYS A 321 24.45 -23.24 -1.50
C LYS A 321 23.19 -23.33 -0.64
N PRO A 322 22.96 -24.44 0.09
CA PRO A 322 23.78 -25.67 0.07
C PRO A 322 23.72 -26.45 -1.25
N ILE A 323 24.72 -27.29 -1.50
CA ILE A 323 24.70 -28.18 -2.68
C ILE A 323 23.58 -29.20 -2.50
N ILE A 324 22.69 -29.29 -3.49
CA ILE A 324 21.61 -30.29 -3.50
C ILE A 324 22.10 -31.53 -4.27
N ASP A 325 22.54 -32.54 -3.52
CA ASP A 325 22.91 -33.84 -4.07
C ASP A 325 21.99 -34.96 -3.53
N LYS A 326 22.23 -36.18 -4.00
CA LYS A 326 21.45 -37.35 -3.61
C LYS A 326 21.56 -37.63 -2.11
N GLU A 327 22.72 -37.39 -1.51
CA GLU A 327 22.98 -37.69 -0.10
C GLU A 327 22.20 -36.74 0.82
N LEU A 328 22.21 -35.44 0.50
CA LEU A 328 21.43 -34.44 1.21
C LEU A 328 19.93 -34.74 1.09
N LEU A 329 19.42 -35.03 -0.11
CA LEU A 329 18.01 -35.37 -0.31
C LEU A 329 17.59 -36.63 0.46
N GLN A 330 18.44 -37.65 0.53
CA GLN A 330 18.18 -38.86 1.33
C GLN A 330 18.15 -38.57 2.83
N SER A 331 18.94 -37.60 3.31
CA SER A 331 18.96 -37.19 4.71
C SER A 331 17.78 -36.30 5.13
N LEU A 332 16.94 -35.87 4.19
CA LEU A 332 15.80 -34.96 4.42
C LEU A 332 14.47 -35.59 3.97
N PRO A 333 13.99 -36.66 4.63
CA PRO A 333 12.82 -37.42 4.17
C PRO A 333 11.50 -36.63 4.16
N ASN A 334 11.42 -35.54 4.92
CA ASN A 334 10.24 -34.68 5.02
C ASN A 334 10.39 -33.36 4.23
N LEU A 335 11.41 -33.25 3.37
CA LEU A 335 11.63 -32.07 2.56
C LEU A 335 10.48 -31.88 1.57
N LYS A 336 9.83 -30.72 1.63
CA LYS A 336 8.69 -30.38 0.75
C LYS A 336 9.08 -29.41 -0.34
N VAL A 337 9.98 -28.47 -0.01
CA VAL A 337 10.32 -27.37 -0.91
C VAL A 337 11.81 -27.03 -0.86
N ILE A 338 12.37 -26.74 -2.03
CA ILE A 338 13.66 -26.05 -2.15
C ILE A 338 13.39 -24.69 -2.78
N ALA A 339 13.68 -23.63 -2.04
CA ALA A 339 13.48 -22.26 -2.44
C ALA A 339 14.80 -21.66 -2.92
N ASN A 340 14.88 -21.31 -4.20
CA ASN A 340 16.03 -20.66 -4.81
C ASN A 340 15.84 -19.13 -4.83
N SER A 341 16.79 -18.39 -4.26
CA SER A 341 16.75 -16.92 -4.27
C SER A 341 16.96 -16.32 -5.67
N GLY A 342 17.57 -17.08 -6.59
CA GLY A 342 17.83 -16.67 -7.96
C GLY A 342 16.77 -17.11 -8.98
N VAL A 343 16.94 -16.64 -10.22
CA VAL A 343 16.11 -17.04 -11.37
C VAL A 343 16.71 -18.27 -12.08
N GLY A 344 18.04 -18.43 -12.07
CA GLY A 344 18.76 -19.54 -12.70
C GLY A 344 18.73 -20.82 -11.84
N MET A 345 18.52 -21.96 -12.50
CA MET A 345 18.38 -23.30 -11.88
C MET A 345 19.46 -24.28 -12.38
N ASP A 346 20.44 -23.78 -13.12
CA ASP A 346 21.52 -24.49 -13.80
C ASP A 346 22.44 -25.29 -12.88
N HIS A 347 22.50 -24.92 -11.60
CA HIS A 347 23.26 -25.59 -10.55
C HIS A 347 22.48 -26.73 -9.86
N LEU A 348 21.25 -27.03 -10.30
CA LEU A 348 20.38 -28.03 -9.68
C LEU A 348 20.01 -29.15 -10.65
N ASP A 349 20.14 -30.39 -10.21
CA ASP A 349 19.59 -31.54 -10.93
C ASP A 349 18.07 -31.62 -10.68
N LEU A 350 17.29 -30.94 -11.51
CA LEU A 350 15.84 -30.92 -11.43
C LEU A 350 15.21 -32.32 -11.58
N LYS A 351 15.84 -33.23 -12.32
CA LYS A 351 15.35 -34.61 -12.48
C LYS A 351 15.55 -35.38 -11.18
N LEU A 352 16.69 -35.20 -10.51
CA LEU A 352 16.95 -35.78 -9.21
C LEU A 352 15.98 -35.24 -8.16
N VAL A 353 15.81 -33.92 -8.05
CA VAL A 353 14.88 -33.29 -7.10
C VAL A 353 13.44 -33.79 -7.30
N ALA A 354 12.99 -33.87 -8.56
CA ALA A 354 11.64 -34.36 -8.88
C ALA A 354 11.42 -35.83 -8.47
N ARG A 355 12.45 -36.70 -8.55
CA ARG A 355 12.35 -38.10 -8.10
C ARG A 355 12.10 -38.24 -6.60
N PHE A 356 12.51 -37.25 -5.80
CA PHE A 356 12.24 -37.20 -4.36
C PHE A 356 10.90 -36.51 -4.03
N GLY A 357 10.10 -36.13 -5.02
CA GLY A 357 8.80 -35.48 -4.80
C GLY A 357 8.87 -34.05 -4.25
N VAL A 358 10.06 -33.44 -4.27
CA VAL A 358 10.31 -32.11 -3.71
C VAL A 358 9.93 -31.03 -4.72
N LYS A 359 9.20 -30.00 -4.28
CA LYS A 359 8.81 -28.86 -5.12
C LYS A 359 9.95 -27.83 -5.18
N MET A 360 10.16 -27.25 -6.34
CA MET A 360 11.05 -26.10 -6.50
C MET A 360 10.26 -24.80 -6.48
N ALA A 361 10.74 -23.81 -5.72
CA ALA A 361 10.27 -22.43 -5.76
C ALA A 361 11.43 -21.51 -6.17
N ASN A 362 11.18 -20.54 -7.03
CA ASN A 362 12.16 -19.52 -7.43
C ASN A 362 11.54 -18.11 -7.36
N ALA A 363 12.38 -17.08 -7.47
CA ALA A 363 11.96 -15.68 -7.37
C ALA A 363 12.08 -14.93 -8.72
N PRO A 364 11.33 -15.32 -9.77
CA PRO A 364 11.58 -14.88 -11.16
C PRO A 364 11.34 -13.39 -11.39
N ARG A 365 10.64 -12.71 -10.48
CA ARG A 365 10.35 -11.26 -10.57
C ARG A 365 11.17 -10.42 -9.60
N ALA A 366 11.65 -11.00 -8.50
CA ALA A 366 12.23 -10.25 -7.37
C ALA A 366 13.48 -9.45 -7.78
N VAL A 367 14.36 -10.04 -8.60
CA VAL A 367 15.60 -9.40 -9.06
C VAL A 367 15.52 -8.87 -10.49
N SER A 368 14.38 -9.04 -11.17
CA SER A 368 14.29 -8.76 -12.61
C SER A 368 14.47 -7.27 -12.96
N SER A 369 14.10 -6.36 -12.06
CA SER A 369 14.30 -4.92 -12.26
C SER A 369 15.74 -4.53 -12.03
N THR A 370 16.31 -4.93 -10.89
CA THR A 370 17.68 -4.58 -10.51
C THR A 370 18.71 -5.17 -11.46
N THR A 371 18.52 -6.40 -11.96
CA THR A 371 19.38 -6.97 -13.01
C THR A 371 19.24 -6.23 -14.35
N ALA A 372 18.03 -5.75 -14.68
CA ALA A 372 17.84 -4.91 -15.87
C ALA A 372 18.51 -3.54 -15.72
N ASP A 373 18.49 -2.96 -14.50
CA ASP A 373 19.23 -1.74 -14.16
C ASP A 373 20.74 -1.96 -14.33
N THR A 374 21.30 -3.08 -13.85
CA THR A 374 22.70 -3.45 -14.07
C THR A 374 23.05 -3.55 -15.55
N GLY A 375 22.23 -4.23 -16.36
CA GLY A 375 22.45 -4.33 -17.80
C GLY A 375 22.47 -2.98 -18.51
N MET A 376 21.55 -2.09 -18.15
CA MET A 376 21.53 -0.71 -18.67
C MET A 376 22.70 0.13 -18.16
N ALA A 377 23.12 -0.04 -16.91
CA ALA A 377 24.27 0.65 -16.34
C ALA A 377 25.56 0.25 -17.08
N LEU A 378 25.77 -1.04 -17.33
CA LEU A 378 26.89 -1.54 -18.15
C LEU A 378 26.86 -0.95 -19.56
N LEU A 379 25.69 -0.92 -20.20
CA LEU A 379 25.51 -0.29 -21.51
C LEU A 379 25.95 1.17 -21.51
N LEU A 380 25.43 1.97 -20.57
CA LEU A 380 25.71 3.40 -20.48
C LEU A 380 27.17 3.66 -20.10
N ALA A 381 27.73 2.87 -19.19
CA ALA A 381 29.13 2.97 -18.78
C ALA A 381 30.07 2.71 -19.96
N SER A 382 29.80 1.68 -20.77
CA SER A 382 30.58 1.41 -21.99
C SER A 382 30.35 2.45 -23.08
N ALA A 383 29.10 2.88 -23.28
CA ALA A 383 28.78 3.91 -24.27
C ALA A 383 29.47 5.23 -23.93
N ARG A 384 29.60 5.59 -22.65
CA ARG A 384 30.20 6.86 -22.21
C ARG A 384 31.66 6.73 -21.72
N ARG A 385 32.26 5.54 -21.83
CA ARG A 385 33.64 5.24 -21.39
C ARG A 385 33.93 5.67 -19.95
N LEU A 386 32.95 5.49 -19.06
CA LEU A 386 33.00 6.06 -17.70
C LEU A 386 34.21 5.55 -16.90
N VAL A 387 34.61 4.30 -17.10
CA VAL A 387 35.74 3.69 -16.40
C VAL A 387 37.07 4.26 -16.90
N GLU A 388 37.24 4.45 -18.21
CA GLU A 388 38.45 5.05 -18.75
C GLU A 388 38.56 6.52 -18.37
N VAL A 389 37.45 7.27 -18.41
CA VAL A 389 37.40 8.66 -17.92
C VAL A 389 37.80 8.72 -16.46
N HIS A 390 37.28 7.82 -15.62
CA HIS A 390 37.65 7.75 -14.20
C HIS A 390 39.14 7.45 -14.02
N ASN A 391 39.68 6.43 -14.71
CA ASN A 391 41.08 6.04 -14.63
C ASN A 391 42.03 7.16 -15.09
N ILE A 392 41.68 7.89 -16.15
CA ILE A 392 42.41 9.09 -16.59
C ILE A 392 42.33 10.17 -15.50
N SER A 393 41.16 10.41 -14.93
CA SER A 393 40.93 11.46 -13.92
C SER A 393 41.70 11.23 -12.61
N ILE A 394 42.02 9.98 -12.27
CA ILE A 394 42.81 9.62 -11.07
C ILE A 394 44.30 9.36 -11.39
N SER A 395 44.71 9.45 -12.65
CA SER A 395 46.10 9.25 -13.06
C SER A 395 46.95 10.48 -12.69
N PRO A 396 48.10 10.30 -12.03
CA PRO A 396 48.98 11.41 -11.64
C PRO A 396 49.70 12.10 -12.82
N SER A 397 49.61 11.56 -14.03
CA SER A 397 50.14 12.18 -15.26
C SER A 397 49.00 12.87 -16.01
N MET A 398 48.96 14.20 -15.94
CA MET A 398 47.87 15.01 -16.47
C MET A 398 48.14 15.40 -17.93
N GLU A 399 48.07 14.44 -18.84
CA GLU A 399 47.89 14.69 -20.28
C GLU A 399 46.82 13.73 -20.81
N TYR A 400 45.69 14.25 -21.28
CA TYR A 400 44.68 13.46 -21.96
C TYR A 400 44.17 14.20 -23.20
N CYS A 401 43.85 13.47 -24.26
CA CYS A 401 43.24 14.01 -25.47
C CYS A 401 41.71 13.85 -25.37
N GLU A 402 40.95 14.85 -25.83
CA GLU A 402 39.48 14.76 -25.89
C GLU A 402 39.01 13.54 -26.72
N ALA A 403 39.80 13.14 -27.72
CA ALA A 403 39.57 11.93 -28.50
C ALA A 403 39.56 10.64 -27.66
N ASP A 404 40.29 10.61 -26.54
CA ASP A 404 40.43 9.43 -25.68
C ASP A 404 39.18 9.17 -24.82
N ILE A 405 38.24 10.11 -24.76
CA ILE A 405 37.03 10.02 -23.92
C ILE A 405 35.72 10.12 -24.71
N LEU A 406 35.79 10.09 -26.05
CA LEU A 406 34.61 10.16 -26.92
C LEU A 406 33.70 8.93 -26.76
N GLY A 407 32.53 9.16 -26.16
CA GLY A 407 31.46 8.19 -26.05
C GLY A 407 30.62 8.04 -27.32
N VAL A 408 29.70 7.08 -27.31
CA VAL A 408 28.69 6.86 -28.35
C VAL A 408 27.36 7.44 -27.89
N LYS A 409 26.64 8.06 -28.83
CA LYS A 409 25.26 8.49 -28.60
C LYS A 409 24.36 7.25 -28.53
N VAL A 410 23.62 7.13 -27.43
CA VAL A 410 22.71 5.99 -27.19
C VAL A 410 21.34 6.22 -27.84
N ALA A 411 20.85 7.46 -27.85
CA ALA A 411 19.61 7.82 -28.54
C ALA A 411 19.73 7.59 -30.06
N GLY A 412 18.82 6.78 -30.61
CA GLY A 412 18.81 6.31 -31.99
C GLY A 412 19.69 5.07 -32.26
N ALA A 413 20.51 4.63 -31.31
CA ALA A 413 21.29 3.41 -31.45
C ALA A 413 20.42 2.15 -31.31
N THR A 414 20.86 1.06 -31.92
CA THR A 414 20.13 -0.21 -31.93
C THR A 414 20.63 -1.14 -30.81
N LEU A 415 19.74 -1.49 -29.89
CA LEU A 415 19.97 -2.50 -28.85
C LEU A 415 19.37 -3.84 -29.30
N GLY A 416 20.24 -4.84 -29.51
CA GLY A 416 19.85 -6.22 -29.74
C GLY A 416 19.84 -7.04 -28.44
N ILE A 417 18.67 -7.50 -28.00
CA ILE A 417 18.51 -8.32 -26.79
C ILE A 417 18.38 -9.79 -27.15
N ILE A 418 19.34 -10.62 -26.76
CA ILE A 418 19.26 -12.07 -26.89
C ILE A 418 18.76 -12.63 -25.56
N GLY A 419 17.52 -13.14 -25.53
CA GLY A 419 16.87 -13.59 -24.29
C GLY A 419 15.92 -12.55 -23.67
N MET A 420 14.91 -12.12 -24.40
CA MET A 420 13.85 -11.22 -23.93
C MET A 420 12.84 -11.93 -23.00
N GLY A 421 13.31 -12.47 -21.88
CA GLY A 421 12.49 -12.97 -20.77
C GLY A 421 11.95 -11.82 -19.90
N SER A 422 11.74 -12.05 -18.61
CA SER A 422 11.32 -11.00 -17.66
C SER A 422 12.35 -9.85 -17.56
N ILE A 423 13.65 -10.20 -17.48
CA ILE A 423 14.76 -9.24 -17.39
C ILE A 423 14.92 -8.49 -18.73
N GLY A 424 15.03 -9.22 -19.85
CA GLY A 424 15.17 -8.60 -21.17
C GLY A 424 14.02 -7.67 -21.56
N TYR A 425 12.79 -7.99 -21.15
CA TYR A 425 11.65 -7.07 -21.33
C TYR A 425 11.79 -5.77 -20.54
N LYS A 426 12.29 -5.85 -19.30
CA LYS A 426 12.56 -4.67 -18.45
C LYS A 426 13.73 -3.83 -18.95
N ILE A 427 14.71 -4.45 -19.60
CA ILE A 427 15.77 -3.77 -20.33
C ILE A 427 15.17 -3.01 -21.52
N ALA A 428 14.33 -3.66 -22.32
CA ALA A 428 13.66 -3.03 -23.46
C ALA A 428 12.81 -1.80 -23.03
N LEU A 429 12.07 -1.90 -21.92
CA LEU A 429 11.33 -0.76 -21.36
C LEU A 429 12.24 0.46 -21.08
N ARG A 430 13.43 0.22 -20.52
CA ARG A 430 14.40 1.29 -20.20
C ARG A 430 15.06 1.82 -21.46
N ALA A 431 15.50 0.93 -22.35
CA ALA A 431 16.12 1.29 -23.62
C ALA A 431 15.19 2.18 -24.47
N LYS A 432 13.88 1.92 -24.46
CA LYS A 432 12.88 2.78 -25.10
C LYS A 432 12.87 4.20 -24.55
N ALA A 433 13.04 4.36 -23.23
CA ALA A 433 13.13 5.68 -22.60
C ALA A 433 14.41 6.45 -22.99
N PHE A 434 15.46 5.74 -23.44
CA PHE A 434 16.67 6.33 -24.03
C PHE A 434 16.57 6.50 -25.55
N GLU A 435 15.37 6.37 -26.14
CA GLU A 435 15.12 6.50 -27.58
C GLU A 435 15.93 5.50 -28.43
N MET A 436 16.21 4.31 -27.90
CA MET A 436 16.90 3.26 -28.64
C MET A 436 15.95 2.47 -29.54
N ASN A 437 16.46 2.01 -30.68
CA ASN A 437 15.79 1.00 -31.50
C ASN A 437 16.01 -0.37 -30.87
N ILE A 438 14.96 -1.15 -30.61
CA ILE A 438 15.09 -2.43 -29.89
C ILE A 438 14.83 -3.58 -30.85
N LEU A 439 15.84 -4.43 -31.00
CA LEU A 439 15.73 -5.74 -31.63
C LEU A 439 15.81 -6.82 -30.55
N TYR A 440 15.13 -7.94 -30.75
CA TYR A 440 15.31 -9.07 -29.84
C TYR A 440 15.25 -10.42 -30.52
N HIS A 441 15.99 -11.37 -29.98
CA HIS A 441 15.95 -12.77 -30.39
C HIS A 441 15.60 -13.65 -29.19
N ASN A 442 14.58 -14.49 -29.40
CA ASN A 442 14.11 -15.53 -28.50
C ASN A 442 13.81 -16.79 -29.30
N ARG A 443 13.86 -17.95 -28.64
CA ARG A 443 13.36 -19.21 -29.21
C ARG A 443 11.86 -19.15 -29.53
N THR A 444 11.09 -18.47 -28.68
CA THR A 444 9.66 -18.23 -28.86
C THR A 444 9.40 -16.73 -28.88
N GLN A 445 8.75 -16.26 -29.95
CA GLN A 445 8.32 -14.88 -30.07
C GLN A 445 7.38 -14.52 -28.92
N ARG A 446 7.52 -13.28 -28.42
CA ARG A 446 6.62 -12.73 -27.41
C ARG A 446 5.26 -12.39 -28.01
N LYS A 447 4.29 -12.09 -27.16
CA LYS A 447 2.99 -11.62 -27.62
C LYS A 447 3.15 -10.24 -28.27
N VAL A 448 2.45 -10.01 -29.37
CA VAL A 448 2.48 -8.74 -30.13
C VAL A 448 2.23 -7.51 -29.25
N GLN A 449 1.33 -7.62 -28.27
CA GLN A 449 1.03 -6.54 -27.32
C GLN A 449 2.25 -6.14 -26.45
N GLU A 450 3.06 -7.12 -26.05
CA GLU A 450 4.27 -6.87 -25.27
C GLU A 450 5.35 -6.22 -26.13
N GLU A 451 5.50 -6.66 -27.38
CA GLU A 451 6.43 -6.06 -28.34
C GLU A 451 6.09 -4.59 -28.60
N GLN A 452 4.81 -4.28 -28.87
CA GLN A 452 4.32 -2.93 -29.09
C GLN A 452 4.54 -2.00 -27.88
N ALA A 453 4.34 -2.53 -26.66
CA ALA A 453 4.53 -1.75 -25.43
C ALA A 453 5.96 -1.20 -25.30
N VAL A 454 6.97 -1.96 -25.75
CA VAL A 454 8.38 -1.56 -25.70
C VAL A 454 8.96 -1.15 -27.06
N GLY A 455 8.17 -1.19 -28.14
CA GLY A 455 8.66 -0.90 -29.49
C GLY A 455 9.78 -1.85 -29.96
N ALA A 456 9.74 -3.11 -29.51
CA ALA A 456 10.76 -4.11 -29.87
C ALA A 456 10.36 -4.89 -31.12
N THR A 457 11.34 -5.14 -31.99
CA THR A 457 11.18 -5.95 -33.21
C THR A 457 11.81 -7.32 -33.03
N TYR A 458 11.07 -8.38 -33.34
CA TYR A 458 11.57 -9.75 -33.26
C TYR A 458 12.47 -10.10 -34.44
N CYS A 459 13.62 -10.71 -34.16
CA CYS A 459 14.52 -11.28 -35.14
C CYS A 459 14.46 -12.81 -35.07
N GLU A 460 13.98 -13.46 -36.14
CA GLU A 460 13.91 -14.93 -36.21
C GLU A 460 15.29 -15.59 -36.11
N LYS A 461 16.32 -14.96 -36.68
CA LYS A 461 17.71 -15.42 -36.64
C LYS A 461 18.56 -14.47 -35.81
N ILE A 462 19.40 -15.04 -34.95
CA ILE A 462 20.38 -14.28 -34.14
C ILE A 462 21.33 -13.46 -35.03
N ASP A 463 21.75 -14.00 -36.18
CA ASP A 463 22.63 -13.33 -37.16
C ASP A 463 22.07 -11.97 -37.61
N SER A 464 20.76 -11.88 -37.84
CA SER A 464 20.08 -10.65 -38.25
C SER A 464 20.15 -9.57 -37.18
N LEU A 465 20.03 -9.96 -35.90
CA LEU A 465 20.17 -9.07 -34.76
C LEU A 465 21.62 -8.58 -34.62
N LEU A 466 22.59 -9.49 -34.70
CA LEU A 466 24.02 -9.17 -34.52
C LEU A 466 24.54 -8.16 -35.57
N GLN A 467 24.10 -8.29 -36.82
CA GLN A 467 24.50 -7.40 -37.91
C GLN A 467 23.92 -5.97 -37.80
N GLN A 468 22.77 -5.83 -37.13
CA GLN A 468 22.06 -4.55 -37.03
C GLN A 468 22.31 -3.82 -35.71
N ALA A 469 22.63 -4.54 -34.64
CA ALA A 469 22.77 -3.98 -33.31
C ALA A 469 24.10 -3.21 -33.14
N ASP A 470 24.01 -2.05 -32.49
CA ASP A 470 25.15 -1.28 -32.01
C ASP A 470 25.54 -1.73 -30.59
N PHE A 471 24.57 -2.24 -29.83
CA PHE A 471 24.76 -2.87 -28.54
C PHE A 471 24.08 -4.23 -28.55
N VAL A 472 24.79 -5.29 -28.20
CA VAL A 472 24.24 -6.66 -28.10
C VAL A 472 24.21 -7.06 -26.64
N MET A 473 23.03 -7.31 -26.09
CA MET A 473 22.86 -7.69 -24.69
C MET A 473 22.40 -9.13 -24.53
N LEU A 474 23.18 -9.92 -23.81
CA LEU A 474 22.91 -11.34 -23.54
C LEU A 474 22.20 -11.50 -22.19
N VAL A 475 20.98 -12.04 -22.25
CA VAL A 475 20.09 -12.24 -21.09
C VAL A 475 19.49 -13.65 -21.14
N VAL A 476 20.36 -14.66 -21.23
CA VAL A 476 19.98 -16.08 -21.32
C VAL A 476 20.50 -16.87 -20.12
N SER A 477 19.81 -17.95 -19.77
CA SER A 477 20.35 -18.93 -18.83
C SER A 477 21.39 -19.80 -19.53
N LEU A 478 22.45 -20.19 -18.81
CA LEU A 478 23.40 -21.17 -19.31
C LEU A 478 22.74 -22.56 -19.33
N THR A 479 22.61 -23.12 -20.53
CA THR A 479 22.10 -24.47 -20.79
C THR A 479 23.00 -25.12 -21.83
N PRO A 480 22.89 -26.44 -22.10
CA PRO A 480 23.62 -27.08 -23.18
C PRO A 480 23.42 -26.41 -24.55
N GLN A 481 22.27 -25.76 -24.77
CA GLN A 481 21.96 -25.08 -26.02
C GLN A 481 22.52 -23.65 -26.10
N THR A 482 22.73 -22.98 -24.97
CA THR A 482 23.29 -21.61 -24.91
C THR A 482 24.77 -21.60 -24.53
N TYR A 483 25.36 -22.76 -24.27
CA TYR A 483 26.80 -22.93 -24.05
C TYR A 483 27.59 -22.48 -25.28
N LYS A 484 28.48 -21.50 -25.07
CA LYS A 484 29.22 -20.81 -26.14
C LYS A 484 28.27 -20.38 -27.27
N LEU A 485 27.15 -19.72 -26.94
CA LEU A 485 26.22 -19.17 -27.92
C LEU A 485 26.90 -18.10 -28.80
N ILE A 486 27.77 -17.29 -28.22
CA ILE A 486 28.57 -16.29 -28.95
C ILE A 486 30.01 -16.83 -29.09
N ARG A 487 30.38 -17.23 -30.31
CA ARG A 487 31.73 -17.72 -30.66
C ARG A 487 32.40 -16.75 -31.61
N LYS A 488 33.59 -17.12 -32.11
CA LYS A 488 34.32 -16.34 -33.13
C LYS A 488 33.43 -15.92 -34.30
N ARG A 489 32.65 -16.85 -34.86
CA ARG A 489 31.71 -16.58 -35.97
C ARG A 489 30.70 -15.48 -35.60
N GLU A 490 30.05 -15.58 -34.45
CA GLU A 490 29.02 -14.62 -34.05
C GLU A 490 29.62 -13.24 -33.72
N LEU A 491 30.84 -13.19 -33.17
CA LEU A 491 31.58 -11.95 -32.97
C LEU A 491 31.94 -11.28 -34.31
N GLU A 492 32.36 -12.06 -35.31
CA GLU A 492 32.65 -11.57 -36.67
C GLU A 492 31.40 -11.06 -37.42
N LEU A 493 30.19 -11.46 -37.00
CA LEU A 493 28.93 -10.95 -37.54
C LEU A 493 28.50 -9.60 -36.93
N MET A 494 29.07 -9.22 -35.78
CA MET A 494 28.76 -7.95 -35.15
C MET A 494 29.42 -6.79 -35.90
N LYS A 495 28.86 -5.58 -35.77
CA LYS A 495 29.51 -4.39 -36.33
C LYS A 495 30.86 -4.16 -35.62
N PRO A 496 31.90 -3.67 -36.32
CA PRO A 496 33.16 -3.26 -35.69
C PRO A 496 32.97 -2.23 -34.56
N THR A 497 31.93 -1.41 -34.66
CA THR A 497 31.57 -0.41 -33.65
C THR A 497 30.72 -0.96 -32.49
N ALA A 498 30.28 -2.22 -32.57
CA ALA A 498 29.33 -2.79 -31.61
C ALA A 498 29.98 -3.07 -30.25
N THR A 499 29.15 -2.98 -29.20
CA THR A 499 29.53 -3.36 -27.84
C THR A 499 28.76 -4.60 -27.40
N LEU A 500 29.47 -5.63 -26.91
CA LEU A 500 28.86 -6.84 -26.35
C LEU A 500 28.66 -6.68 -24.84
N ILE A 501 27.44 -6.88 -24.36
CA ILE A 501 27.08 -6.77 -22.95
C ILE A 501 26.57 -8.12 -22.47
N ASN A 502 27.25 -8.73 -21.51
CA ASN A 502 26.84 -10.01 -20.94
C ASN A 502 26.41 -9.85 -19.48
N ILE A 503 25.11 -10.01 -19.23
CA ILE A 503 24.54 -10.18 -17.89
C ILE A 503 24.04 -11.60 -17.64
N SER A 504 24.36 -12.52 -18.56
CA SER A 504 24.04 -13.95 -18.44
C SER A 504 25.07 -14.63 -17.55
N ARG A 505 24.59 -15.41 -16.58
CA ARG A 505 25.44 -16.12 -15.63
C ARG A 505 26.27 -17.24 -16.29
N GLY A 506 27.51 -17.42 -15.83
CA GLY A 506 28.32 -18.62 -16.06
C GLY A 506 28.11 -19.66 -14.95
N CYS A 507 28.50 -20.92 -15.19
CA CYS A 507 28.46 -21.98 -14.19
C CYS A 507 29.86 -22.34 -13.68
N THR A 508 30.03 -22.35 -12.36
CA THR A 508 31.29 -22.62 -11.65
C THR A 508 31.42 -24.07 -11.15
N GLN A 509 30.37 -24.90 -11.23
CA GLN A 509 30.36 -26.24 -10.60
C GLN A 509 30.25 -27.42 -11.58
N ARG A 510 31.03 -28.48 -11.29
CA ARG A 510 31.21 -29.72 -12.08
C ARG A 510 30.07 -30.75 -11.93
N HIS A 511 28.80 -30.36 -11.95
CA HIS A 511 27.70 -31.32 -11.65
C HIS A 511 26.66 -31.50 -12.75
N SER A 512 27.13 -31.69 -13.99
CA SER A 512 26.48 -32.55 -15.01
C SER A 512 27.22 -32.55 -16.35
N TYR A 513 28.05 -31.53 -16.61
CA TYR A 513 28.85 -31.41 -17.82
C TYR A 513 30.33 -31.33 -17.44
N SER A 514 31.18 -32.01 -18.20
CA SER A 514 32.59 -32.27 -17.91
C SER A 514 33.51 -31.03 -17.97
N THR A 515 32.98 -29.81 -18.09
CA THR A 515 33.77 -28.57 -18.21
C THR A 515 33.00 -27.35 -17.65
N PRO A 516 33.67 -26.41 -16.94
CA PRO A 516 33.14 -25.08 -16.67
C PRO A 516 32.67 -24.40 -17.97
N GLY A 517 31.64 -23.56 -17.90
CA GLY A 517 31.03 -23.03 -19.11
C GLY A 517 30.48 -21.61 -19.01
N ALA A 518 30.53 -20.91 -20.14
CA ALA A 518 30.02 -19.56 -20.32
C ALA A 518 29.18 -19.46 -21.61
N VAL A 519 28.29 -18.47 -21.66
CA VAL A 519 27.46 -18.17 -22.84
C VAL A 519 28.32 -17.56 -23.97
N VAL A 520 29.41 -16.88 -23.62
CA VAL A 520 30.38 -16.30 -24.56
C VAL A 520 31.67 -17.11 -24.53
N ASP A 521 32.20 -17.43 -25.70
CA ASP A 521 33.54 -17.99 -25.81
C ASP A 521 34.58 -16.91 -25.51
N GLN A 522 35.20 -17.01 -24.33
CA GLN A 522 36.08 -15.97 -23.82
C GLN A 522 37.37 -15.80 -24.64
N GLU A 523 37.97 -16.87 -25.13
CA GLU A 523 39.17 -16.78 -25.97
C GLU A 523 38.87 -16.04 -27.27
N ALA A 524 37.73 -16.35 -27.88
CA ALA A 524 37.27 -15.66 -29.08
C ALA A 524 36.93 -14.19 -28.81
N LEU A 525 36.34 -13.88 -27.65
CA LEU A 525 36.04 -12.51 -27.25
C LEU A 525 37.31 -11.68 -27.06
N VAL A 526 38.31 -12.22 -26.36
CA VAL A 526 39.62 -11.58 -26.15
C VAL A 526 40.29 -11.30 -27.51
N ALA A 527 40.32 -12.30 -28.39
CA ALA A 527 40.87 -12.14 -29.74
C ALA A 527 40.12 -11.06 -30.55
N ALA A 528 38.79 -11.05 -30.48
CA ALA A 528 37.95 -10.07 -31.18
C ALA A 528 38.20 -8.63 -30.69
N LEU A 529 38.38 -8.43 -29.38
CA LEU A 529 38.72 -7.11 -28.81
C LEU A 529 40.13 -6.66 -29.23
N GLN A 530 41.13 -7.56 -29.17
CA GLN A 530 42.51 -7.24 -29.54
C GLN A 530 42.67 -6.91 -31.03
N THR A 531 41.88 -7.56 -31.88
CA THR A 531 41.91 -7.37 -33.34
C THR A 531 40.94 -6.30 -33.83
N GLY A 532 40.15 -5.68 -32.93
CA GLY A 532 39.18 -4.64 -33.28
C GLY A 532 37.96 -5.15 -34.05
N VAL A 533 37.65 -6.45 -33.99
CA VAL A 533 36.45 -7.05 -34.59
C VAL A 533 35.18 -6.50 -33.94
N ILE A 534 35.23 -6.18 -32.65
CA ILE A 534 34.21 -5.40 -31.95
C ILE A 534 34.89 -4.32 -31.11
N ARG A 535 34.15 -3.24 -30.81
CA ARG A 535 34.68 -2.07 -30.12
C ARG A 535 34.98 -2.34 -28.65
N ALA A 536 34.05 -2.98 -27.96
CA ALA A 536 34.08 -3.11 -26.51
C ALA A 536 33.23 -4.27 -26.00
N ALA A 537 33.48 -4.69 -24.76
CA ALA A 537 32.62 -5.61 -24.04
C ALA A 537 32.41 -5.16 -22.60
N ALA A 538 31.26 -5.51 -22.02
CA ALA A 538 30.93 -5.29 -20.62
C ALA A 538 30.34 -6.56 -20.03
N LEU A 539 30.99 -7.15 -19.03
CA LEU A 539 30.69 -8.51 -18.58
C LEU A 539 30.38 -8.51 -17.09
N ASP A 540 29.12 -8.64 -16.69
CA ASP A 540 28.73 -8.79 -15.27
C ASP A 540 29.25 -10.12 -14.67
N VAL A 541 29.38 -11.15 -15.51
CA VAL A 541 29.80 -12.50 -15.09
C VAL A 541 30.87 -13.05 -16.03
N THR A 542 31.99 -13.48 -15.47
CA THR A 542 33.11 -14.14 -16.18
C THR A 542 33.27 -15.59 -15.72
N SER A 543 33.92 -16.41 -16.55
CA SER A 543 34.38 -17.73 -16.11
C SER A 543 35.42 -17.61 -14.97
N PRO A 544 35.67 -18.68 -14.21
CA PRO A 544 36.67 -18.67 -13.12
C PRO A 544 38.12 -18.54 -13.59
N GLU A 545 38.41 -18.59 -14.90
CA GLU A 545 39.74 -18.32 -15.43
C GLU A 545 39.91 -16.81 -15.69
N PRO A 546 40.91 -16.15 -15.09
CA PRO A 546 41.13 -14.72 -15.30
C PRO A 546 41.50 -14.45 -16.76
N LEU A 547 40.82 -13.48 -17.39
CA LEU A 547 41.20 -13.08 -18.74
C LEU A 547 42.55 -12.33 -18.74
N PRO A 548 43.34 -12.45 -19.82
CA PRO A 548 44.55 -11.65 -19.98
C PRO A 548 44.23 -10.15 -19.82
N ARG A 549 45.13 -9.37 -19.23
CA ARG A 549 44.96 -7.91 -19.10
C ARG A 549 44.73 -7.29 -20.48
N LEU A 550 43.50 -6.85 -20.75
CA LEU A 550 43.11 -6.18 -21.99
C LEU A 550 43.10 -4.66 -21.80
N PRO A 551 43.47 -3.88 -22.84
CA PRO A 551 43.50 -2.41 -22.77
C PRO A 551 42.13 -1.73 -22.84
N SER A 552 41.02 -2.47 -23.00
CA SER A 552 39.67 -1.90 -23.14
C SER A 552 38.63 -2.69 -22.33
N LEU A 553 38.10 -2.03 -21.29
CA LEU A 553 36.96 -2.33 -20.40
C LEU A 553 36.71 -3.81 -20.04
N PHE A 554 37.14 -4.14 -18.82
CA PHE A 554 36.81 -5.35 -18.08
C PHE A 554 36.18 -4.93 -16.75
N ILE A 555 34.93 -5.31 -16.48
CA ILE A 555 34.26 -5.04 -15.20
C ILE A 555 33.85 -6.38 -14.60
N SER A 556 34.77 -7.10 -13.94
CA SER A 556 34.38 -8.29 -13.16
C SER A 556 33.75 -7.85 -11.84
N TRP A 557 32.55 -8.33 -11.55
CA TRP A 557 31.99 -8.30 -10.19
C TRP A 557 32.70 -9.35 -9.33
N GLU A 558 33.87 -9.01 -8.80
CA GLU A 558 34.27 -9.56 -7.50
C GLU A 558 33.43 -8.85 -6.44
N GLY A 559 32.88 -9.63 -5.50
CA GLY A 559 31.92 -9.15 -4.53
C GLY A 559 32.39 -7.85 -3.89
N TRP A 560 31.56 -6.81 -4.03
CA TRP A 560 31.70 -5.58 -3.28
C TRP A 560 31.42 -5.90 -1.80
N GLY A 561 32.42 -6.42 -1.10
CA GLY A 561 32.78 -5.78 0.15
C GLY A 561 33.24 -4.38 -0.23
N MET A 562 32.52 -3.35 0.24
CA MET A 562 33.09 -2.02 0.27
C MET A 562 34.26 -2.05 1.28
N GLU A 563 35.41 -2.50 0.83
CA GLU A 563 36.69 -2.21 1.47
C GLU A 563 37.36 -1.13 0.62
N GLY A 564 37.17 0.13 1.03
CA GLY A 564 37.98 1.24 0.53
C GLY A 564 37.33 2.62 0.50
N GLN A 565 36.01 2.74 0.42
CA GLN A 565 35.33 4.04 0.54
C GLN A 565 34.70 4.20 1.93
N GLU A 566 35.19 5.16 2.71
CA GLU A 566 34.60 5.55 3.99
C GLU A 566 33.18 6.08 3.73
N LEU A 567 32.15 5.43 4.30
CA LEU A 567 30.77 5.86 4.12
C LEU A 567 30.59 7.28 4.69
N PRO A 568 29.77 8.13 4.08
CA PRO A 568 29.54 9.47 4.63
C PRO A 568 28.80 9.38 5.97
N TYR A 569 29.20 10.23 6.91
CA TYR A 569 28.61 10.32 8.23
C TYR A 569 27.32 11.15 8.16
N VAL A 570 26.22 10.53 8.59
CA VAL A 570 24.90 11.13 8.60
C VAL A 570 24.38 11.16 10.03
N LEU A 571 24.02 12.36 10.49
CA LEU A 571 23.47 12.57 11.81
C LEU A 571 21.96 12.26 11.80
N VAL A 572 21.54 11.45 12.77
CA VAL A 572 20.14 11.12 13.08
C VAL A 572 19.90 11.44 14.56
N ASP A 573 18.64 11.62 14.97
CA ASP A 573 18.33 11.83 16.39
C ASP A 573 18.65 10.57 17.22
N CYS A 574 17.95 9.48 16.92
CA CYS A 574 18.12 8.16 17.53
C CYS A 574 17.72 7.05 16.55
N ILE A 575 17.89 5.78 16.94
CA ILE A 575 17.55 4.58 16.15
C ILE A 575 16.60 3.71 16.97
N GLY A 576 15.49 3.26 16.36
CA GLY A 576 14.52 2.35 17.00
C GLY A 576 13.72 2.96 18.15
N GLU A 577 14.01 4.21 18.50
CA GLU A 577 13.34 4.95 19.56
C GLU A 577 12.32 5.97 19.01
N ARG A 578 11.62 6.62 19.94
CA ARG A 578 10.37 7.39 19.77
C ARG A 578 10.36 8.46 18.68
N LEU A 579 11.51 9.05 18.34
CA LEU A 579 11.65 10.11 17.31
C LEU A 579 12.75 9.77 16.30
N GLY A 580 13.18 8.51 16.30
CA GLY A 580 14.34 8.05 15.55
C GLY A 580 14.00 7.39 14.22
N VAL A 581 15.05 6.96 13.54
CA VAL A 581 14.95 6.10 12.37
C VAL A 581 14.35 4.76 12.78
N TYR A 582 13.31 4.30 12.06
CA TYR A 582 12.71 2.98 12.26
C TYR A 582 13.73 1.85 12.17
N GLU A 583 13.62 0.84 13.05
CA GLU A 583 14.54 -0.30 13.04
C GLU A 583 14.62 -0.99 11.67
N ASP A 584 13.47 -1.17 11.01
CA ASP A 584 13.37 -1.76 9.67
C ASP A 584 14.13 -0.95 8.60
N HIS A 585 14.33 0.35 8.82
CA HIS A 585 15.03 1.25 7.89
C HIS A 585 16.55 1.24 8.11
N VAL A 586 17.01 0.90 9.31
CA VAL A 586 18.43 0.95 9.70
C VAL A 586 19.29 0.09 8.78
N GLY A 587 18.81 -1.12 8.46
CA GLY A 587 19.53 -2.05 7.60
C GLY A 587 19.72 -1.51 6.17
N PHE A 588 18.79 -0.70 5.68
CA PHE A 588 18.90 -0.03 4.39
C PHE A 588 19.86 1.16 4.44
N LEU A 589 19.76 1.99 5.49
CA LEU A 589 20.56 3.21 5.64
C LEU A 589 22.02 2.92 6.00
N LYS A 590 22.31 1.93 6.85
CA LYS A 590 23.70 1.54 7.21
C LYS A 590 24.51 1.00 6.03
N LYS A 591 23.85 0.56 4.95
CA LYS A 591 24.53 0.18 3.70
C LYS A 591 25.04 1.38 2.90
N ARG A 592 24.57 2.59 3.22
CA ARG A 592 24.83 3.84 2.48
C ARG A 592 25.54 4.89 3.32
N PHE A 593 25.34 4.86 4.64
CA PHE A 593 25.76 5.90 5.56
C PHE A 593 26.35 5.32 6.85
N HIS A 594 27.34 6.01 7.41
CA HIS A 594 27.67 5.87 8.83
C HIS A 594 26.66 6.69 9.64
N LEU A 595 25.62 6.03 10.15
CA LEU A 595 24.61 6.66 10.99
C LEU A 595 25.22 6.98 12.36
N ILE A 596 25.15 8.25 12.74
CA ILE A 596 25.55 8.77 14.05
C ILE A 596 24.32 9.31 14.74
N THR A 597 24.01 8.82 15.92
CA THR A 597 22.95 9.36 16.76
C THR A 597 23.36 10.67 17.43
N MET A 598 22.41 11.50 17.84
CA MET A 598 22.70 12.72 18.60
C MET A 598 23.46 12.42 19.89
N LYS A 599 23.17 11.29 20.54
CA LYS A 599 23.90 10.84 21.72
C LYS A 599 25.38 10.61 21.41
N GLU A 600 25.69 9.81 20.39
CA GLU A 600 27.06 9.53 19.96
C GLU A 600 27.80 10.81 19.52
N TYR A 601 27.09 11.71 18.84
CA TYR A 601 27.60 13.01 18.44
C TYR A 601 28.01 13.87 19.64
N LEU A 602 27.15 13.96 20.66
CA LEU A 602 27.44 14.76 21.86
C LEU A 602 28.61 14.17 22.67
N GLU A 603 28.73 12.84 22.73
CA GLU A 603 29.83 12.15 23.42
C GLU A 603 31.18 12.33 22.71
N ASN A 604 31.20 12.50 21.38
CA ASN A 604 32.44 12.60 20.57
C ASN A 604 32.47 13.83 19.65
N LYS A 605 31.93 14.96 20.13
CA LYS A 605 31.65 16.18 19.32
C LYS A 605 32.87 16.67 18.53
N THR A 606 34.05 16.69 19.13
CA THR A 606 35.29 17.19 18.50
C THR A 606 35.70 16.38 17.28
N PHE A 607 35.48 15.06 17.29
CA PHE A 607 35.82 14.17 16.18
C PHE A 607 34.73 14.16 15.11
N LEU A 608 33.47 14.01 15.55
CA LEU A 608 32.34 13.80 14.64
C LEU A 608 31.88 15.08 13.92
N SER A 609 32.08 16.26 14.53
CA SER A 609 31.74 17.57 13.92
C SER A 609 32.31 17.77 12.52
N LYS A 610 33.57 17.33 12.29
CA LYS A 610 34.24 17.46 10.99
C LYS A 610 33.85 16.37 10.00
N LYS A 611 33.26 15.27 10.47
CA LYS A 611 32.92 14.11 9.63
C LYS A 611 31.48 14.13 9.13
N ILE A 612 30.55 14.60 9.95
CA ILE A 612 29.13 14.68 9.60
C ILE A 612 28.94 15.66 8.44
N ARG A 613 28.32 15.17 7.36
CA ARG A 613 28.09 15.95 6.14
C ARG A 613 26.61 16.05 5.76
N ALA A 614 25.74 15.30 6.40
CA ALA A 614 24.30 15.37 6.21
C ALA A 614 23.54 15.11 7.51
N ILE A 615 22.31 15.63 7.59
CA ILE A 615 21.35 15.31 8.63
C ILE A 615 20.15 14.61 7.99
N TYR A 616 19.79 13.45 8.52
CA TYR A 616 18.53 12.79 8.23
C TYR A 616 17.55 13.19 9.34
N MET A 617 16.62 14.09 9.01
CA MET A 617 15.65 14.63 9.95
C MET A 617 14.34 13.83 9.84
N TRP A 618 14.02 13.10 10.91
CA TRP A 618 12.76 12.38 11.04
C TRP A 618 11.79 13.16 11.93
N TYR A 619 10.57 13.39 11.44
CA TYR A 619 9.63 14.40 11.94
C TYR A 619 10.28 15.79 12.04
N HIS A 620 10.69 16.18 13.24
CA HIS A 620 11.31 17.47 13.56
C HIS A 620 12.62 17.29 14.33
N LYS A 621 13.22 16.09 14.25
CA LYS A 621 14.41 15.70 15.01
C LYS A 621 15.54 15.20 14.10
N PRO A 622 16.82 15.51 14.40
CA PRO A 622 17.24 16.38 15.51
C PRO A 622 16.78 17.82 15.29
N ALA A 623 16.53 18.55 16.38
CA ALA A 623 16.18 19.97 16.26
C ALA A 623 17.41 20.73 15.79
N ILE A 624 17.31 21.43 14.66
CA ILE A 624 18.44 22.15 14.08
C ILE A 624 18.31 23.63 14.45
N ASN A 625 19.19 24.08 15.33
CA ASN A 625 19.36 25.47 15.69
C ASN A 625 20.71 25.98 15.17
N GLU A 626 20.96 27.28 15.36
CA GLU A 626 22.21 27.91 14.94
C GLU A 626 23.45 27.25 15.58
N GLU A 627 23.37 26.88 16.86
CA GLU A 627 24.47 26.20 17.57
C GLU A 627 24.86 24.87 16.90
N LEU A 628 23.87 24.06 16.52
CA LEU A 628 24.12 22.78 15.84
C LEU A 628 24.75 23.01 14.47
N LEU A 629 24.25 23.97 13.69
CA LEU A 629 24.83 24.31 12.38
C LEU A 629 26.29 24.78 12.49
N GLN A 630 26.59 25.66 13.44
CA GLN A 630 27.96 26.12 13.70
C GLN A 630 28.90 24.96 14.08
N SER A 631 28.37 23.96 14.79
CA SER A 631 29.14 22.80 15.23
C SER A 631 29.35 21.73 14.16
N LEU A 632 28.78 21.90 12.96
CA LEU A 632 28.86 20.96 11.83
C LEU A 632 29.41 21.66 10.56
N PRO A 633 30.70 22.06 10.54
CA PRO A 633 31.26 22.93 9.50
C PRO A 633 31.26 22.32 8.08
N ASN A 634 31.10 21.00 7.95
CA ASN A 634 31.09 20.29 6.66
C ASN A 634 29.68 19.83 6.26
N LEU A 635 28.63 20.28 6.95
CA LEU A 635 27.25 19.96 6.62
C LEU A 635 26.88 20.51 5.24
N LYS A 636 26.34 19.65 4.39
CA LYS A 636 25.93 20.02 3.01
C LYS A 636 24.43 19.95 2.80
N VAL A 637 23.75 19.02 3.46
CA VAL A 637 22.34 18.71 3.17
C VAL A 637 21.58 18.24 4.41
N VAL A 638 20.34 18.71 4.53
CA VAL A 638 19.33 18.23 5.48
C VAL A 638 18.19 17.62 4.68
N ALA A 639 17.97 16.31 4.80
CA ALA A 639 16.79 15.66 4.26
C ALA A 639 15.73 15.56 5.36
N SER A 640 14.58 16.21 5.16
CA SER A 640 13.48 16.25 6.12
C SER A 640 12.35 15.33 5.70
N SER A 641 11.83 14.54 6.63
CA SER A 641 10.70 13.66 6.36
C SER A 641 9.38 14.45 6.32
N GLY A 642 8.57 14.25 5.29
CA GLY A 642 7.22 14.83 5.17
C GLY A 642 7.18 16.01 4.20
N VAL A 643 6.01 16.67 4.14
CA VAL A 643 5.77 17.78 3.19
C VAL A 643 5.85 19.14 3.87
N GLY A 644 5.43 19.23 5.14
CA GLY A 644 5.45 20.49 5.88
C GLY A 644 6.88 20.98 6.06
N ILE A 645 7.06 22.29 5.92
CA ILE A 645 8.33 22.99 6.08
C ILE A 645 8.23 24.06 7.18
N ASP A 646 7.11 24.11 7.90
CA ASP A 646 6.79 25.11 8.92
C ASP A 646 7.75 25.07 10.13
N HIS A 647 8.40 23.94 10.35
CA HIS A 647 9.44 23.75 11.38
C HIS A 647 10.87 24.03 10.88
N LEU A 648 11.06 24.39 9.60
CA LEU A 648 12.37 24.57 8.98
C LEU A 648 12.66 26.06 8.77
N ASP A 649 13.74 26.56 9.39
CA ASP A 649 14.24 27.90 9.10
C ASP A 649 15.11 27.89 7.84
N LEU A 650 14.46 27.95 6.67
CA LEU A 650 15.13 27.89 5.36
C LEU A 650 16.14 29.03 5.16
N LYS A 651 15.92 30.19 5.78
CA LYS A 651 16.86 31.32 5.73
C LYS A 651 18.12 31.00 6.53
N LEU A 652 17.97 30.41 7.70
CA LEU A 652 19.09 29.94 8.52
C LEU A 652 19.87 28.82 7.80
N PHE A 653 19.20 27.82 7.21
CA PHE A 653 19.91 26.79 6.45
C PHE A 653 20.70 27.39 5.26
N SER A 654 20.07 28.31 4.53
CA SER A 654 20.70 28.99 3.40
C SER A 654 21.90 29.84 3.81
N SER A 655 21.91 30.47 5.00
CA SER A 655 23.04 31.29 5.44
C SER A 655 24.29 30.47 5.76
N TYR A 656 24.13 29.18 6.05
CA TYR A 656 25.22 28.20 6.23
C TYR A 656 25.56 27.42 4.94
N GLY A 657 24.93 27.74 3.81
CA GLY A 657 25.12 27.03 2.54
C GLY A 657 24.59 25.58 2.56
N VAL A 658 23.69 25.27 3.49
CA VAL A 658 23.13 23.94 3.68
C VAL A 658 21.85 23.82 2.85
N LYS A 659 21.80 22.82 1.97
CA LYS A 659 20.61 22.51 1.20
C LYS A 659 19.58 21.76 2.03
N VAL A 660 18.30 21.96 1.72
CA VAL A 660 17.20 21.29 2.41
C VAL A 660 16.35 20.56 1.38
N SER A 661 15.98 19.31 1.65
CA SER A 661 14.98 18.59 0.86
C SER A 661 13.86 18.06 1.74
N ASN A 662 12.71 17.81 1.12
CA ASN A 662 11.57 17.16 1.76
C ASN A 662 11.02 16.01 0.89
N THR A 663 9.89 15.42 1.28
CA THR A 663 9.27 14.29 0.56
C THR A 663 7.85 14.63 0.06
N PRO A 664 7.71 15.51 -0.94
CA PRO A 664 6.41 15.91 -1.47
C PRO A 664 5.77 14.77 -2.28
N PHE A 665 4.44 14.86 -2.48
CA PHE A 665 3.62 13.93 -3.27
C PHE A 665 3.39 12.53 -2.68
N ILE A 666 4.39 11.88 -2.09
CA ILE A 666 4.28 10.47 -1.67
C ILE A 666 3.26 10.24 -0.54
N VAL A 667 3.06 11.22 0.34
CA VAL A 667 2.08 11.13 1.44
C VAL A 667 0.65 11.49 1.01
N SER A 668 0.44 11.94 -0.24
CA SER A 668 -0.80 12.61 -0.62
C SER A 668 -2.00 11.68 -0.60
N THR A 669 -1.80 10.45 -1.06
CA THR A 669 -2.82 9.40 -1.12
C THR A 669 -3.26 9.01 0.28
N ASP A 670 -2.30 8.68 1.15
CA ASP A 670 -2.58 8.27 2.53
C ASP A 670 -3.27 9.37 3.34
N THR A 671 -2.84 10.61 3.15
CA THR A 671 -3.43 11.76 3.85
C THR A 671 -4.86 12.01 3.37
N ALA A 672 -5.13 11.84 2.07
CA ALA A 672 -6.48 11.90 1.53
C ALA A 672 -7.37 10.75 2.02
N ASP A 673 -6.81 9.54 2.15
CA ASP A 673 -7.50 8.37 2.71
C ASP A 673 -7.87 8.62 4.17
N MET A 674 -6.97 9.22 4.96
CA MET A 674 -7.26 9.64 6.34
C MET A 674 -8.36 10.71 6.40
N GLY A 675 -8.33 11.71 5.51
CA GLY A 675 -9.38 12.73 5.42
C GLY A 675 -10.77 12.12 5.18
N MET A 676 -10.85 11.16 4.24
CA MET A 676 -12.09 10.42 4.01
C MET A 676 -12.47 9.50 5.18
N ALA A 677 -11.49 8.88 5.85
CA ALA A 677 -11.73 8.04 7.01
C ALA A 677 -12.34 8.85 8.17
N LEU A 678 -11.80 10.03 8.47
CA LEU A 678 -12.32 10.95 9.50
C LEU A 678 -13.71 11.49 9.14
N LEU A 679 -13.94 11.84 7.87
CA LEU A 679 -15.26 12.26 7.38
C LEU A 679 -16.30 11.14 7.53
N LEU A 680 -15.96 9.91 7.13
CA LEU A 680 -16.86 8.76 7.24
C LEU A 680 -17.07 8.34 8.70
N ALA A 681 -16.01 8.34 9.51
CA ALA A 681 -16.10 7.98 10.93
C ALA A 681 -16.96 8.99 11.71
N SER A 682 -16.82 10.28 11.45
CA SER A 682 -17.64 11.32 12.08
C SER A 682 -19.10 11.29 11.61
N SER A 683 -19.33 11.21 10.29
CA SER A 683 -20.69 11.11 9.74
C SER A 683 -21.43 9.87 10.24
N ARG A 684 -20.74 8.73 10.38
CA ARG A 684 -21.32 7.46 10.81
C ARG A 684 -21.18 7.18 12.30
N ARG A 685 -20.68 8.15 13.08
CA ARG A 685 -20.47 8.05 14.52
C ARG A 685 -19.69 6.78 14.91
N LEU A 686 -18.72 6.39 14.08
CA LEU A 686 -18.10 5.08 14.13
C LEU A 686 -17.39 4.80 15.47
N VAL A 687 -16.71 5.80 16.03
CA VAL A 687 -15.97 5.68 17.30
C VAL A 687 -16.96 5.50 18.46
N GLU A 688 -17.96 6.38 18.57
CA GLU A 688 -19.02 6.24 19.57
C GLU A 688 -19.76 4.89 19.46
N GLY A 689 -20.02 4.44 18.23
CA GLY A 689 -20.67 3.16 17.97
C GLY A 689 -19.82 1.97 18.39
N HIS A 690 -18.50 2.06 18.21
CA HIS A 690 -17.56 1.06 18.73
C HIS A 690 -17.56 1.02 20.26
N GLU A 691 -17.46 2.17 20.92
CA GLU A 691 -17.47 2.28 22.39
C GLU A 691 -18.76 1.66 22.98
N MET A 692 -19.91 1.97 22.37
CA MET A 692 -21.19 1.38 22.74
C MET A 692 -21.20 -0.15 22.50
N ALA A 693 -20.73 -0.61 21.34
CA ALA A 693 -20.78 -2.03 20.99
C ALA A 693 -19.89 -2.94 21.86
N VAL A 694 -18.82 -2.41 22.45
CA VAL A 694 -17.89 -3.19 23.31
C VAL A 694 -18.13 -2.96 24.81
N SER A 695 -18.98 -2.01 25.18
CA SER A 695 -19.27 -1.71 26.58
C SER A 695 -20.04 -2.85 27.24
N PRO A 696 -19.61 -3.34 28.41
CA PRO A 696 -20.30 -4.39 29.14
C PRO A 696 -21.69 -3.96 29.65
N ASP A 697 -21.93 -2.66 29.74
CA ASP A 697 -23.19 -2.08 30.24
C ASP A 697 -24.25 -1.92 29.12
N THR A 698 -23.90 -2.25 27.87
CA THR A 698 -24.82 -2.08 26.73
C THR A 698 -25.72 -3.31 26.59
N GLU A 699 -26.99 -3.15 26.95
CA GLU A 699 -28.02 -4.18 26.78
C GLU A 699 -28.73 -4.10 25.40
N TYR A 700 -28.85 -2.89 24.84
CA TYR A 700 -29.49 -2.62 23.56
C TYR A 700 -28.88 -1.40 22.86
N PHE A 701 -29.07 -1.31 21.54
CA PHE A 701 -28.67 -0.14 20.76
C PHE A 701 -29.87 0.82 20.58
N PRO A 702 -29.71 2.14 20.81
CA PRO A 702 -30.80 3.09 20.64
C PRO A 702 -31.17 3.28 19.16
N ALA A 703 -32.46 3.20 18.82
CA ALA A 703 -32.95 3.42 17.46
C ALA A 703 -32.75 4.87 16.96
N ASP A 704 -32.63 5.84 17.87
CA ASP A 704 -32.37 7.26 17.58
C ASP A 704 -30.86 7.59 17.45
N TRP A 705 -29.99 6.58 17.56
CA TRP A 705 -28.56 6.71 17.31
C TRP A 705 -28.28 6.80 15.79
N LEU A 706 -28.57 7.96 15.21
CA LEU A 706 -28.48 8.18 13.77
C LEU A 706 -27.15 8.83 13.34
N GLY A 707 -26.62 8.38 12.21
CA GLY A 707 -25.55 9.04 11.47
C GLY A 707 -26.07 10.03 10.42
N VAL A 708 -25.15 10.62 9.68
CA VAL A 708 -25.42 11.49 8.52
C VAL A 708 -25.02 10.73 7.25
N GLU A 709 -25.90 10.76 6.26
CA GLU A 709 -25.59 10.25 4.93
C GLU A 709 -24.62 11.22 4.22
N VAL A 710 -23.51 10.69 3.69
CA VAL A 710 -22.54 11.51 2.94
C VAL A 710 -22.92 11.61 1.46
N SER A 711 -23.67 10.63 0.96
CA SER A 711 -24.14 10.63 -0.43
C SER A 711 -25.09 11.81 -0.68
N GLY A 712 -24.77 12.63 -1.68
CA GLY A 712 -25.49 13.87 -1.98
C GLY A 712 -25.16 15.07 -1.07
N ALA A 713 -24.41 14.88 0.01
CA ALA A 713 -23.98 15.96 0.91
C ALA A 713 -22.91 16.85 0.27
N THR A 714 -22.73 18.06 0.80
CA THR A 714 -21.78 19.05 0.28
C THR A 714 -20.45 19.03 1.05
N LEU A 715 -19.36 18.68 0.37
CA LEU A 715 -17.99 18.77 0.88
C LEU A 715 -17.34 20.07 0.41
N GLY A 716 -16.95 20.93 1.35
CA GLY A 716 -16.10 22.09 1.11
C GLY A 716 -14.64 21.79 1.39
N ILE A 717 -13.77 21.90 0.39
CA ILE A 717 -12.33 21.68 0.53
C ILE A 717 -11.61 23.02 0.55
N VAL A 718 -11.02 23.37 1.69
CA VAL A 718 -10.14 24.54 1.83
C VAL A 718 -8.71 24.07 1.55
N GLY A 719 -8.14 24.48 0.42
CA GLY A 719 -6.84 23.99 -0.05
C GLY A 719 -6.95 22.74 -0.94
N MET A 720 -7.45 22.91 -2.17
CA MET A 720 -7.42 21.86 -3.20
C MET A 720 -6.06 21.81 -3.92
N GLY A 721 -4.99 21.55 -3.16
CA GLY A 721 -3.66 21.18 -3.68
C GLY A 721 -3.62 19.72 -4.14
N THR A 722 -2.47 19.05 -4.03
CA THR A 722 -2.38 17.61 -4.38
C THR A 722 -3.26 16.74 -3.48
N ILE A 723 -3.22 16.97 -2.16
CA ILE A 723 -4.02 16.22 -1.17
C ILE A 723 -5.51 16.51 -1.36
N GLY A 724 -5.91 17.78 -1.38
CA GLY A 724 -7.32 18.15 -1.55
C GLY A 724 -7.91 17.66 -2.88
N TYR A 725 -7.13 17.60 -3.96
CA TYR A 725 -7.59 17.01 -5.22
C TYR A 725 -7.83 15.49 -5.09
N LYS A 726 -6.93 14.76 -4.40
CA LYS A 726 -7.11 13.33 -4.12
C LYS A 726 -8.32 13.05 -3.23
N VAL A 727 -8.65 13.96 -2.31
CA VAL A 727 -9.91 13.94 -1.54
C VAL A 727 -11.11 14.12 -2.47
N ALA A 728 -11.07 15.10 -3.37
CA ALA A 728 -12.15 15.35 -4.33
C ALA A 728 -12.42 14.13 -5.25
N GLU A 729 -11.37 13.45 -5.73
CA GLU A 729 -11.51 12.22 -6.51
C GLU A 729 -12.29 11.13 -5.76
N ARG A 730 -12.04 10.99 -4.45
CA ARG A 730 -12.74 10.03 -3.58
C ARG A 730 -14.17 10.48 -3.33
N ALA A 731 -14.38 11.72 -2.91
CA ALA A 731 -15.69 12.29 -2.59
C ALA A 731 -16.68 12.19 -3.76
N LYS A 732 -16.20 12.32 -5.01
CA LYS A 732 -17.01 12.10 -6.22
C LYS A 732 -17.63 10.69 -6.28
N ALA A 733 -16.91 9.66 -5.86
CA ALA A 733 -17.43 8.29 -5.85
C ALA A 733 -18.42 8.00 -4.71
N PHE A 734 -18.47 8.90 -3.71
CA PHE A 734 -19.54 8.98 -2.72
C PHE A 734 -20.68 9.90 -3.16
N GLU A 735 -20.70 10.36 -4.42
CA GLU A 735 -21.77 11.22 -4.96
C GLU A 735 -21.94 12.54 -4.19
N MET A 736 -20.86 13.04 -3.57
CA MET A 736 -20.85 14.32 -2.87
C MET A 736 -20.81 15.50 -3.84
N LYS A 737 -21.42 16.62 -3.45
CA LYS A 737 -21.24 17.91 -4.11
C LYS A 737 -19.95 18.53 -3.60
N ILE A 738 -19.01 18.87 -4.48
CA ILE A 738 -17.69 19.34 -4.08
C ILE A 738 -17.57 20.84 -4.36
N LEU A 739 -17.37 21.62 -3.29
CA LEU A 739 -16.96 23.01 -3.35
C LEU A 739 -15.49 23.11 -2.93
N TYR A 740 -14.74 24.04 -3.49
CA TYR A 740 -13.37 24.27 -3.03
C TYR A 740 -12.94 25.72 -3.08
N HIS A 741 -12.01 26.09 -2.19
CA HIS A 741 -11.38 27.40 -2.17
C HIS A 741 -9.86 27.27 -2.17
N ASN A 742 -9.22 28.07 -3.04
CA ASN A 742 -7.77 28.21 -3.21
C ASN A 742 -7.45 29.67 -3.53
N ARG A 743 -6.20 30.08 -3.23
CA ARG A 743 -5.63 31.35 -3.71
C ARG A 743 -5.71 31.48 -5.24
N ASN A 744 -5.37 30.39 -5.94
CA ASN A 744 -5.45 30.30 -7.39
C ASN A 744 -6.42 29.18 -7.78
N GLN A 745 -7.35 29.48 -8.69
CA GLN A 745 -8.27 28.50 -9.26
C GLN A 745 -7.46 27.41 -9.99
N ARG A 746 -7.90 26.15 -9.85
CA ARG A 746 -7.34 25.03 -10.62
C ARG A 746 -7.74 25.13 -12.08
N LYS A 747 -7.10 24.31 -12.92
CA LYS A 747 -7.48 24.20 -14.33
C LYS A 747 -8.91 23.64 -14.43
N LYS A 748 -9.70 24.15 -15.38
CA LYS A 748 -11.10 23.74 -15.56
C LYS A 748 -11.25 22.25 -15.85
N GLU A 749 -10.26 21.65 -16.50
CA GLU A 749 -10.23 20.23 -16.80
C GLU A 749 -10.12 19.39 -15.53
N GLU A 750 -9.28 19.84 -14.57
CA GLU A 750 -9.14 19.19 -13.27
C GLU A 750 -10.43 19.34 -12.44
N GLU A 751 -11.04 20.53 -12.44
CA GLU A 751 -12.33 20.77 -11.77
C GLU A 751 -13.43 19.84 -12.32
N SER A 752 -13.54 19.76 -13.65
CA SER A 752 -14.54 18.93 -14.32
C SER A 752 -14.32 17.44 -14.07
N ALA A 753 -13.06 16.99 -13.99
CA ALA A 753 -12.72 15.60 -13.73
C ALA A 753 -13.23 15.10 -12.37
N VAL A 754 -13.23 15.97 -11.35
CA VAL A 754 -13.74 15.64 -10.00
C VAL A 754 -15.13 16.22 -9.71
N GLY A 755 -15.69 17.05 -10.60
CA GLY A 755 -16.97 17.72 -10.38
C GLY A 755 -16.91 18.78 -9.27
N ALA A 756 -15.75 19.42 -9.08
CA ALA A 756 -15.55 20.44 -8.06
C ALA A 756 -15.89 21.84 -8.59
N VAL A 757 -16.52 22.65 -7.75
CA VAL A 757 -16.88 24.04 -8.05
C VAL A 757 -16.02 24.99 -7.23
N TYR A 758 -15.35 25.93 -7.90
CA TYR A 758 -14.51 26.93 -7.24
C TYR A 758 -15.33 28.04 -6.58
N CYS A 759 -15.11 28.24 -5.29
CA CYS A 759 -15.62 29.38 -4.52
C CYS A 759 -14.56 30.48 -4.46
N LYS A 760 -14.87 31.65 -5.02
CA LYS A 760 -13.96 32.82 -4.97
C LYS A 760 -13.71 33.29 -3.54
N LYS A 761 -14.72 33.22 -2.68
CA LYS A 761 -14.63 33.53 -1.25
C LYS A 761 -14.76 32.25 -0.45
N ILE A 762 -13.96 32.12 0.61
CA ILE A 762 -14.07 31.00 1.55
C ILE A 762 -15.44 31.00 2.25
N ASP A 763 -16.00 32.18 2.56
CA ASP A 763 -17.31 32.33 3.19
C ASP A 763 -18.44 31.62 2.43
N ASP A 764 -18.45 31.72 1.10
CA ASP A 764 -19.46 31.06 0.25
C ASP A 764 -19.39 29.53 0.40
N LEU A 765 -18.17 28.99 0.53
CA LEU A 765 -17.95 27.56 0.75
C LEU A 765 -18.45 27.15 2.13
N LEU A 766 -18.06 27.89 3.18
CA LEU A 766 -18.42 27.58 4.57
C LEU A 766 -19.94 27.54 4.80
N GLN A 767 -20.69 28.47 4.21
CA GLN A 767 -22.15 28.55 4.35
C GLN A 767 -22.90 27.41 3.65
N GLN A 768 -22.31 26.83 2.60
CA GLN A 768 -22.97 25.83 1.76
C GLN A 768 -22.58 24.39 2.12
N SER A 769 -21.45 24.20 2.80
CA SER A 769 -20.90 22.89 3.14
C SER A 769 -21.60 22.21 4.31
N ASP A 770 -21.78 20.89 4.21
CA ASP A 770 -22.18 20.01 5.32
C ASP A 770 -20.94 19.41 5.99
N PHE A 771 -19.85 19.28 5.23
CA PHE A 771 -18.52 18.91 5.70
C PHE A 771 -17.50 19.93 5.19
N VAL A 772 -16.63 20.43 6.05
CA VAL A 772 -15.52 21.32 5.67
C VAL A 772 -14.21 20.61 5.96
N LEU A 773 -13.37 20.40 4.95
CA LEU A 773 -12.08 19.73 5.08
C LEU A 773 -10.93 20.69 4.79
N LEU A 774 -9.98 20.79 5.71
CA LEU A 774 -8.77 21.61 5.57
C LEU A 774 -7.60 20.77 5.05
N ALA A 775 -7.04 21.17 3.91
CA ALA A 775 -5.85 20.61 3.27
C ALA A 775 -4.88 21.72 2.79
N VAL A 776 -4.56 22.67 3.68
CA VAL A 776 -3.66 23.82 3.43
C VAL A 776 -2.31 23.66 4.12
N SER A 777 -1.26 24.24 3.54
CA SER A 777 0.02 24.42 4.24
C SER A 777 -0.13 25.45 5.37
N LEU A 778 0.56 25.25 6.49
CA LEU A 778 0.67 26.27 7.54
C LEU A 778 1.65 27.36 7.11
N THR A 779 1.15 28.59 7.09
CA THR A 779 1.84 29.82 6.69
C THR A 779 1.31 30.95 7.58
N PRO A 780 1.97 32.11 7.63
CA PRO A 780 1.42 33.27 8.35
C PRO A 780 -0.01 33.63 7.91
N GLN A 781 -0.36 33.43 6.64
CA GLN A 781 -1.69 33.72 6.09
C GLN A 781 -2.74 32.64 6.40
N THR A 782 -2.32 31.42 6.73
CA THR A 782 -3.22 30.29 7.06
C THR A 782 -3.21 29.94 8.54
N HIS A 783 -2.42 30.65 9.35
CA HIS A 783 -2.45 30.55 10.80
C HIS A 783 -3.79 31.07 11.32
N LYS A 784 -4.50 30.23 12.08
CA LYS A 784 -5.88 30.47 12.54
C LYS A 784 -6.84 30.88 11.40
N LEU A 785 -6.66 30.27 10.22
CA LEU A 785 -7.52 30.51 9.05
C LEU A 785 -9.00 30.26 9.37
N ILE A 786 -9.30 29.23 10.16
CA ILE A 786 -10.64 28.99 10.69
C ILE A 786 -10.66 29.47 12.14
N GLY A 787 -11.14 30.69 12.34
CA GLY A 787 -11.38 31.28 13.65
C GLY A 787 -12.87 31.31 14.03
N LYS A 788 -13.20 32.10 15.04
CA LYS A 788 -14.58 32.25 15.54
C LYS A 788 -15.56 32.67 14.43
N ARG A 789 -15.19 33.67 13.63
CA ARG A 789 -16.00 34.19 12.52
C ARG A 789 -16.31 33.10 11.49
N GLU A 790 -15.29 32.34 11.08
CA GLU A 790 -15.45 31.29 10.08
C GLU A 790 -16.32 30.13 10.60
N LEU A 791 -16.19 29.78 11.89
CA LEU A 791 -17.04 28.78 12.54
C LEU A 791 -18.51 29.22 12.59
N GLU A 792 -18.78 30.50 12.88
CA GLU A 792 -20.14 31.07 12.90
C GLU A 792 -20.80 31.14 11.51
N LEU A 793 -20.01 31.13 10.44
CA LEU A 793 -20.52 31.08 9.06
C LEU A 793 -20.93 29.67 8.63
N MET A 794 -20.45 28.63 9.32
CA MET A 794 -20.81 27.25 9.01
C MET A 794 -22.25 26.95 9.43
N LYS A 795 -22.87 25.94 8.81
CA LYS A 795 -24.17 25.46 9.26
C LYS A 795 -24.05 24.81 10.64
N PRO A 796 -25.09 24.86 11.50
CA PRO A 796 -25.13 24.10 12.76
C PRO A 796 -24.95 22.58 12.58
N THR A 797 -25.24 22.06 11.40
CA THR A 797 -25.07 20.64 11.04
C THR A 797 -23.66 20.29 10.55
N THR A 798 -22.77 21.28 10.40
CA THR A 798 -21.46 21.10 9.76
C THR A 798 -20.53 20.25 10.61
N THR A 799 -19.75 19.40 9.96
CA THR A 799 -18.58 18.75 10.56
C THR A 799 -17.30 19.34 9.98
N LEU A 800 -16.39 19.80 10.85
CA LEU A 800 -15.06 20.29 10.46
C LEU A 800 -14.03 19.16 10.50
N ILE A 801 -13.27 18.96 9.42
CA ILE A 801 -12.21 17.97 9.30
C ILE A 801 -10.87 18.68 9.09
N ASN A 802 -9.87 18.37 9.91
CA ASN A 802 -8.52 18.93 9.75
C ASN A 802 -7.47 17.82 9.59
N ILE A 803 -6.87 17.77 8.40
CA ILE A 803 -5.73 16.91 8.04
C ILE A 803 -4.49 17.74 7.64
N SER A 804 -4.47 19.02 8.01
CA SER A 804 -3.42 19.98 7.65
C SER A 804 -2.39 20.13 8.78
N ARG A 805 -2.58 21.14 9.64
CA ARG A 805 -1.81 21.43 10.86
C ARG A 805 -2.76 21.99 11.91
N GLY A 806 -2.52 21.71 13.19
CA GLY A 806 -3.39 22.20 14.28
C GLY A 806 -3.58 23.71 14.26
N LEU A 807 -2.49 24.46 14.06
CA LEU A 807 -2.47 25.93 14.02
C LEU A 807 -3.23 26.57 12.85
N THR A 808 -3.81 25.79 11.93
CA THR A 808 -4.71 26.34 10.90
C THR A 808 -6.12 26.67 11.44
N VAL A 809 -6.45 26.14 12.62
CA VAL A 809 -7.71 26.37 13.32
C VAL A 809 -7.40 27.07 14.64
N ASP A 810 -8.21 28.07 15.00
CA ASP A 810 -8.21 28.59 16.36
C ASP A 810 -8.88 27.56 17.30
N GLN A 811 -8.08 26.78 18.02
CA GLN A 811 -8.58 25.69 18.85
C GLN A 811 -9.48 26.15 19.99
N ASP A 812 -9.25 27.35 20.55
CA ASP A 812 -10.11 27.89 21.61
C ASP A 812 -11.49 28.24 21.05
N ALA A 813 -11.53 28.86 19.86
CA ALA A 813 -12.78 29.14 19.16
C ALA A 813 -13.50 27.85 18.75
N LEU A 814 -12.75 26.81 18.36
CA LEU A 814 -13.32 25.51 18.04
C LEU A 814 -13.98 24.85 19.26
N VAL A 815 -13.34 24.92 20.44
CA VAL A 815 -13.93 24.43 21.70
C VAL A 815 -15.25 25.15 21.99
N GLU A 816 -15.26 26.49 21.93
CA GLU A 816 -16.46 27.30 22.15
C GLU A 816 -17.58 26.91 21.17
N ALA A 817 -17.24 26.80 19.88
CA ALA A 817 -18.19 26.45 18.83
C ALA A 817 -18.81 25.06 19.03
N LEU A 818 -18.02 24.06 19.45
CA LEU A 818 -18.50 22.69 19.68
C LEU A 818 -19.36 22.59 20.95
N GLN A 819 -18.97 23.28 22.03
CA GLN A 819 -19.75 23.30 23.28
C GLN A 819 -21.10 23.99 23.09
N ASN A 820 -21.11 25.10 22.34
CA ASN A 820 -22.31 25.88 22.06
C ASN A 820 -23.11 25.36 20.85
N LYS A 821 -22.69 24.23 20.24
CA LYS A 821 -23.33 23.63 19.06
C LYS A 821 -23.47 24.60 17.87
N VAL A 822 -22.53 25.53 17.73
CA VAL A 822 -22.39 26.39 16.54
C VAL A 822 -22.11 25.54 15.31
N ILE A 823 -21.36 24.45 15.49
CA ILE A 823 -21.19 23.36 14.52
C ILE A 823 -21.48 22.02 15.20
N LYS A 824 -21.78 20.99 14.39
CA LYS A 824 -22.19 19.68 14.90
C LYS A 824 -21.02 18.93 15.54
N ALA A 825 -19.90 18.85 14.84
CA ALA A 825 -18.77 18.01 15.23
C ALA A 825 -17.45 18.46 14.60
N ALA A 826 -16.34 17.90 15.10
CA ALA A 826 -15.03 18.02 14.48
C ALA A 826 -14.29 16.67 14.41
N ALA A 827 -13.44 16.50 13.41
CA ALA A 827 -12.58 15.32 13.25
C ALA A 827 -11.15 15.77 12.90
N LEU A 828 -10.21 15.55 13.80
CA LEU A 828 -8.90 16.20 13.81
C LEU A 828 -7.79 15.15 13.77
N ASP A 829 -7.01 15.09 12.70
CA ASP A 829 -5.74 14.34 12.70
C ASP A 829 -4.60 15.13 13.34
N VAL A 830 -4.77 16.45 13.43
CA VAL A 830 -3.74 17.39 13.88
C VAL A 830 -4.30 18.32 14.94
N THR A 831 -3.47 18.63 15.93
CA THR A 831 -3.80 19.53 17.05
C THR A 831 -2.59 20.41 17.35
N TYR A 832 -2.69 21.32 18.31
CA TYR A 832 -1.52 22.05 18.80
C TYR A 832 -1.63 22.35 20.29
N PRO A 833 -0.55 22.14 21.09
CA PRO A 833 0.60 21.31 20.74
C PRO A 833 0.20 19.84 20.53
N GLU A 834 1.11 19.04 19.96
CA GLU A 834 0.89 17.59 19.75
C GLU A 834 1.85 16.80 20.65
N PRO A 835 1.35 15.95 21.58
CA PRO A 835 -0.07 15.77 21.96
C PRO A 835 -0.62 16.97 22.74
N LEU A 836 -1.96 17.11 22.77
CA LEU A 836 -2.63 18.14 23.58
C LEU A 836 -2.27 18.05 25.08
N PRO A 837 -2.32 19.17 25.84
CA PRO A 837 -2.38 19.09 27.29
C PRO A 837 -3.50 18.15 27.72
N ARG A 838 -3.25 17.26 28.69
CA ARG A 838 -4.20 16.18 29.03
C ARG A 838 -5.49 16.68 29.69
N ASP A 839 -5.47 17.90 30.22
CA ASP A 839 -6.62 18.61 30.77
C ASP A 839 -7.40 19.43 29.73
N HIS A 840 -6.92 19.49 28.48
CA HIS A 840 -7.49 20.29 27.40
C HIS A 840 -8.97 19.94 27.13
N PRO A 841 -9.89 20.92 26.99
CA PRO A 841 -11.32 20.68 26.83
C PRO A 841 -11.71 19.77 25.66
N LEU A 842 -11.03 19.87 24.51
CA LEU A 842 -11.29 19.01 23.34
C LEU A 842 -11.27 17.50 23.66
N LEU A 843 -10.44 17.05 24.62
CA LEU A 843 -10.34 15.64 24.98
C LEU A 843 -11.58 15.11 25.72
N LYS A 844 -12.48 15.99 26.17
CA LYS A 844 -13.68 15.67 26.95
C LYS A 844 -14.98 15.78 26.13
N LEU A 845 -14.91 16.28 24.90
CA LEU A 845 -16.07 16.49 24.04
C LEU A 845 -16.43 15.20 23.30
N LYS A 846 -17.71 14.83 23.32
CA LYS A 846 -18.21 13.63 22.63
C LYS A 846 -18.33 13.81 21.12
N ASN A 847 -18.53 15.05 20.66
CA ASN A 847 -18.68 15.39 19.25
C ASN A 847 -17.34 15.72 18.56
N VAL A 848 -16.24 15.13 19.03
CA VAL A 848 -14.89 15.31 18.46
C VAL A 848 -14.19 13.97 18.31
N ILE A 849 -13.64 13.71 17.13
CA ILE A 849 -12.69 12.62 16.89
C ILE A 849 -11.29 13.23 16.80
N ILE A 850 -10.31 12.66 17.51
CA ILE A 850 -8.91 13.10 17.47
C ILE A 850 -8.03 11.90 17.16
N THR A 851 -7.18 11.98 16.13
CA THR A 851 -6.17 10.96 15.84
C THR A 851 -4.76 11.51 16.04
N PRO A 852 -3.75 10.66 16.32
CA PRO A 852 -2.41 11.09 16.72
C PRO A 852 -1.52 11.39 15.50
N HIS A 853 -1.97 12.26 14.59
CA HIS A 853 -1.23 12.70 13.40
C HIS A 853 -0.73 11.54 12.53
N VAL A 854 -1.68 10.68 12.12
CA VAL A 854 -1.41 9.44 11.38
C VAL A 854 -1.77 9.51 9.90
N GLY A 855 -2.01 10.70 9.36
CA GLY A 855 -2.31 10.93 7.95
C GLY A 855 -1.36 10.25 6.97
N SER A 856 -0.04 10.25 7.23
CA SER A 856 0.95 9.58 6.36
C SER A 856 1.51 8.27 6.92
N ALA A 857 0.98 7.77 8.04
CA ALA A 857 1.60 6.70 8.82
C ALA A 857 1.26 5.29 8.29
N THR A 858 1.72 4.96 7.08
CA THR A 858 1.66 3.59 6.52
C THR A 858 3.05 3.02 6.31
N LYS A 859 3.19 1.70 6.37
CA LYS A 859 4.49 1.02 6.18
C LYS A 859 5.09 1.34 4.82
N GLU A 860 4.25 1.29 3.79
CA GLU A 860 4.62 1.53 2.40
C GLU A 860 5.15 2.95 2.20
N THR A 861 4.40 3.96 2.68
CA THR A 861 4.82 5.37 2.54
C THR A 861 6.06 5.67 3.36
N ARG A 862 6.18 5.15 4.60
CA ARG A 862 7.40 5.37 5.40
C ARG A 862 8.65 4.80 4.71
N TRP A 863 8.53 3.67 4.04
CA TRP A 863 9.63 3.08 3.28
C TRP A 863 10.06 3.96 2.11
N VAL A 864 9.11 4.42 1.29
CA VAL A 864 9.41 5.29 0.15
C VAL A 864 9.98 6.64 0.61
N MET A 865 9.48 7.21 1.71
CA MET A 865 10.05 8.42 2.32
C MET A 865 11.54 8.25 2.64
N MET A 866 11.91 7.13 3.26
CA MET A 866 13.30 6.83 3.58
C MET A 866 14.17 6.74 2.32
N GLU A 867 13.68 6.08 1.27
CA GLU A 867 14.41 5.96 -0.01
C GLU A 867 14.67 7.35 -0.64
N GLU A 868 13.65 8.22 -0.70
CA GLU A 868 13.78 9.58 -1.26
C GLU A 868 14.71 10.47 -0.43
N MET A 869 14.68 10.34 0.90
CA MET A 869 15.58 11.07 1.79
C MET A 869 17.03 10.62 1.60
N ALA A 870 17.28 9.31 1.48
CA ALA A 870 18.61 8.77 1.21
C ALA A 870 19.15 9.27 -0.15
N GLU A 871 18.31 9.24 -1.20
CA GLU A 871 18.65 9.77 -2.52
C GLU A 871 19.03 11.26 -2.47
N SER A 872 18.27 12.05 -1.70
CA SER A 872 18.54 13.48 -1.51
C SER A 872 19.87 13.74 -0.81
N ILE A 873 20.18 12.94 0.21
CA ILE A 873 21.45 13.00 0.92
C ILE A 873 22.59 12.66 -0.03
N GLU A 874 22.50 11.55 -0.77
CA GLU A 874 23.52 11.12 -1.73
C GLU A 874 23.80 12.20 -2.78
N ALA A 875 22.75 12.79 -3.38
CA ALA A 875 22.88 13.87 -4.35
C ALA A 875 23.55 15.12 -3.75
N GLY A 876 23.11 15.55 -2.56
CA GLY A 876 23.68 16.71 -1.87
C GLY A 876 25.15 16.51 -1.48
N LEU A 877 25.53 15.29 -1.09
CA LEU A 877 26.91 14.94 -0.77
C LEU A 877 27.81 14.89 -2.01
N ALA A 878 27.28 14.48 -3.14
CA ALA A 878 27.96 14.44 -4.44
C ALA A 878 28.05 15.81 -5.13
N GLY A 879 27.39 16.84 -4.61
CA GLY A 879 27.32 18.16 -5.24
C GLY A 879 26.41 18.20 -6.48
N LEU A 880 25.53 17.21 -6.63
CA LEU A 880 24.53 17.16 -7.68
C LEU A 880 23.29 18.00 -7.29
N PRO A 881 22.42 18.34 -8.26
CA PRO A 881 21.11 18.91 -7.94
C PRO A 881 20.37 18.01 -6.94
N VAL A 882 19.88 18.58 -5.83
CA VAL A 882 19.20 17.80 -4.80
C VAL A 882 17.76 17.55 -5.26
N PRO A 883 17.31 16.29 -5.38
CA PRO A 883 15.92 15.98 -5.65
C PRO A 883 15.03 16.62 -4.58
N ARG A 884 13.92 17.25 -5.01
CA ARG A 884 12.93 17.83 -4.09
C ARG A 884 13.54 18.89 -3.13
N GLU A 885 14.54 19.62 -3.62
CA GLU A 885 15.13 20.75 -2.90
C GLU A 885 14.06 21.80 -2.57
N VAL A 886 14.01 22.21 -1.29
CA VAL A 886 13.15 23.27 -0.80
C VAL A 886 13.94 24.57 -0.82
N LEU A 887 13.40 25.57 -1.51
CA LEU A 887 14.04 26.88 -1.63
C LEU A 887 13.43 27.89 -0.63
N PRO A 888 14.23 28.85 -0.12
CA PRO A 888 13.80 29.86 0.86
C PRO A 888 12.67 30.79 0.40
#